data_AF-A0A6G3SQM6-F1
#
_entry.id   AF-A0A6G3SQM6-F1
#
_cell.length_a   1.000
_cell.length_b   1.000
_cell.length_c   1.000
_cell.angle_alpha   90.00
_cell.angle_beta   90.00
_cell.angle_gamma   90.00
#
_symmetry.space_group_name_H-M   'P 1'
#
loop_
_entity.id
_entity.type
_entity.pdbx_description
1 polymer ?
#
loop_
_entity_poly.entity_id
_entity_poly.type
_entity_poly.pdbx_seq_one_letter_code
_entity_poly.pdbx_strand_id
1 'polypeptide(L)'
;MSITTTNTDAGTTAPDATVLPAQARGGSSSGRAAEARATALLDAGVILPAGTTDRDDADALTARTYTHTALGDRPVVRLVPGTLGEAEDLALEFLGLARTAEAPVVGQVRRETLGFPAWALVNDPANGHHALALVKDIERLGRQAKSRAGAAKEGFDALGIRLGRAVPHFLPTYYEQVARLFLQAENPTYAASFFGKAREAERVHGLVVDEERQRAVFLEFALVGALTVKALRQYVRDLVARLEPADAWAQFRRLLVERCAAGMPPYAALPQDVRALVKAAGLDREAAERELVADLIGSPGVVRAPSSFWETYRSALVALARQDTAVRARLLGFFPETFSESGRNADGEPGWLALLAESGADELLTALPDTSGTPASDSAAPSVSPADWLARWEAHRGRSRVTSGRCPGTLGLTARMADRLRADGHPVELFQGRWQRTADLDLLDLCLASGIPVAEPDDRTVGTARSLGVPIGPWLTDTTPGARDLTAVAERPFFRALLSRNVGDLGDGHRQRLSDAGLAKVAAHPVLSVILREWLTARAEEYTAARGLPRLRTTLNRLSSFRSVVTDVAPDAVRLIESHDVVPLLASTLRTGVLDELGWPALDETYAELAAEAAAAARQQRNRRESVGVTGAWPALILNTLERAVVIGPEGVLLRHTLRLPGTVDHWRTIALRYVDGELLVIWWEDGKQRGYWSHRPAEVFTVGGEQIPRWGGSGPSDEICLPLPGGGRATGGKALHAGDTSLPPQRAVISDGTGYWRVGHQGTQWVWLEYDPAGGTHGRASLPAFLRAGVRDGARLLAEHCQVLPLQPGLEATPFGTDGTVLGRWVRRTVTETGTAAP
;
A
#
# COMPACT_ATOMS: atom_id res chain seq x y z
N MET A 1 -2.39 -79.98 -42.22
CA MET A 1 -1.81 -81.32 -41.96
C MET A 1 -1.51 -81.42 -40.48
N SER A 2 -1.90 -82.55 -39.93
CA SER A 2 -2.10 -82.82 -38.52
C SER A 2 -0.83 -83.25 -37.78
N ILE A 3 -0.76 -82.93 -36.48
CA ILE A 3 -0.13 -83.67 -35.34
C ILE A 3 1.42 -83.66 -35.36
N THR A 4 2.14 -83.31 -34.28
CA THR A 4 2.31 -84.10 -33.04
C THR A 4 3.00 -83.29 -31.91
N THR A 5 2.48 -83.39 -30.66
CA THR A 5 3.12 -83.38 -29.30
C THR A 5 4.12 -82.27 -28.90
N THR A 6 4.18 -81.71 -27.68
CA THR A 6 3.99 -82.25 -26.30
C THR A 6 3.78 -81.12 -25.27
N ASN A 7 3.06 -81.42 -24.18
CA ASN A 7 2.66 -80.60 -23.02
C ASN A 7 3.79 -80.08 -22.11
N THR A 8 3.56 -78.98 -21.37
CA THR A 8 3.65 -78.92 -19.88
C THR A 8 2.86 -77.71 -19.32
N ASP A 9 2.09 -77.96 -18.26
CA ASP A 9 1.20 -77.07 -17.51
C ASP A 9 1.88 -76.36 -16.31
N ALA A 10 1.17 -75.34 -15.79
CA ALA A 10 1.11 -74.87 -14.39
C ALA A 10 2.26 -74.06 -13.75
N GLY A 11 1.97 -72.76 -13.50
CA GLY A 11 1.61 -72.27 -12.15
C GLY A 11 2.70 -71.78 -11.17
N THR A 12 2.28 -70.82 -10.34
CA THR A 12 2.70 -70.52 -8.93
C THR A 12 3.71 -69.39 -8.64
N THR A 13 3.20 -68.36 -7.92
CA THR A 13 3.72 -67.67 -6.70
C THR A 13 5.17 -67.20 -6.52
N ALA A 14 5.26 -65.95 -6.03
CA ALA A 14 6.16 -65.31 -5.04
C ALA A 14 7.50 -65.95 -4.61
N PRO A 15 8.43 -65.09 -4.15
CA PRO A 15 9.00 -65.33 -2.82
C PRO A 15 9.00 -64.11 -1.88
N ASP A 16 8.65 -64.42 -0.62
CA ASP A 16 9.02 -63.84 0.68
C ASP A 16 10.49 -63.37 0.78
N ALA A 17 10.98 -62.65 1.78
CA ALA A 17 10.52 -61.77 2.84
C ALA A 17 11.81 -61.45 3.64
N THR A 18 11.99 -60.23 4.15
CA THR A 18 12.86 -60.01 5.32
C THR A 18 12.35 -58.85 6.16
N VAL A 19 12.00 -59.21 7.40
CA VAL A 19 11.51 -58.36 8.49
C VAL A 19 12.68 -57.68 9.19
N LEU A 20 12.57 -56.40 9.51
CA LEU A 20 13.21 -55.75 10.68
C LEU A 20 12.28 -54.61 11.21
N PRO A 21 12.36 -54.26 12.51
CA PRO A 21 11.18 -54.20 13.37
C PRO A 21 10.58 -52.81 13.59
N ALA A 22 9.34 -52.83 14.06
CA ALA A 22 8.52 -51.69 14.47
C ALA A 22 9.25 -50.74 15.44
N GLN A 23 9.48 -49.50 15.01
CA GLN A 23 9.62 -48.36 15.92
C GLN A 23 8.23 -47.77 16.15
N ALA A 24 7.72 -48.00 17.37
CA ALA A 24 6.59 -47.28 17.92
C ALA A 24 6.87 -45.76 17.89
N ARG A 25 6.34 -45.05 16.88
CA ARG A 25 6.25 -43.58 16.87
C ARG A 25 4.86 -43.19 17.33
N GLY A 26 4.82 -42.35 18.36
CA GLY A 26 3.64 -42.01 19.15
C GLY A 26 2.44 -41.60 18.31
N GLY A 27 1.34 -42.34 18.47
CA GLY A 27 0.04 -42.07 17.85
C GLY A 27 -0.66 -40.79 18.31
N SER A 28 -0.05 -39.94 19.16
CA SER A 28 -0.70 -38.74 19.70
C SER A 28 -0.40 -37.45 18.93
N SER A 29 0.76 -37.31 18.27
CA SER A 29 1.10 -36.07 17.54
C SER A 29 0.52 -36.03 16.12
N SER A 30 0.51 -37.17 15.43
CA SER A 30 -0.09 -37.36 14.10
C SER A 30 -1.61 -37.15 14.13
N GLY A 31 -2.28 -37.68 15.17
CA GLY A 31 -3.72 -37.49 15.39
C GLY A 31 -4.09 -36.02 15.59
N ARG A 32 -3.40 -35.30 16.49
CA ARG A 32 -3.65 -33.88 16.73
C ARG A 32 -3.38 -32.98 15.53
N ALA A 33 -2.33 -33.28 14.75
CA ALA A 33 -2.03 -32.51 13.54
C ALA A 33 -3.08 -32.74 12.44
N ALA A 34 -3.57 -33.98 12.30
CA ALA A 34 -4.66 -34.31 11.38
C ALA A 34 -5.98 -33.64 11.81
N GLU A 35 -6.26 -33.62 13.11
CA GLU A 35 -7.44 -32.99 13.70
C GLU A 35 -7.43 -31.46 13.57
N ALA A 36 -6.26 -30.82 13.79
CA ALA A 36 -6.06 -29.39 13.55
C ALA A 36 -6.19 -29.01 12.06
N ARG A 37 -5.74 -29.89 11.16
CA ARG A 37 -5.90 -29.69 9.71
C ARG A 37 -7.35 -29.87 9.27
N ALA A 38 -8.05 -30.90 9.74
CA ALA A 38 -9.47 -31.09 9.48
C ALA A 38 -10.30 -29.89 9.98
N THR A 39 -9.94 -29.37 11.16
CA THR A 39 -10.50 -28.13 11.73
C THR A 39 -10.35 -26.94 10.78
N ALA A 40 -9.12 -26.63 10.35
CA ALA A 40 -8.89 -25.50 9.46
C ALA A 40 -9.62 -25.64 8.10
N LEU A 41 -9.78 -26.87 7.61
CA LEU A 41 -10.50 -27.15 6.37
C LEU A 41 -12.02 -26.96 6.51
N LEU A 42 -12.62 -27.39 7.63
CA LEU A 42 -14.02 -27.12 7.93
C LEU A 42 -14.29 -25.62 8.12
N ASP A 43 -13.39 -24.92 8.81
CA ASP A 43 -13.47 -23.46 8.96
C ASP A 43 -13.38 -22.72 7.63
N ALA A 44 -12.66 -23.27 6.65
CA ALA A 44 -12.56 -22.76 5.29
C ALA A 44 -13.74 -23.16 4.36
N GLY A 45 -14.72 -23.93 4.85
CA GLY A 45 -15.91 -24.34 4.08
C GLY A 45 -15.69 -25.56 3.16
N VAL A 46 -14.67 -26.38 3.42
CA VAL A 46 -14.39 -27.59 2.63
C VAL A 46 -15.32 -28.74 3.04
N ILE A 47 -15.81 -29.51 2.07
CA ILE A 47 -16.53 -30.77 2.30
C ILE A 47 -15.51 -31.87 2.59
N LEU A 48 -15.55 -32.43 3.80
CA LEU A 48 -14.69 -33.53 4.21
C LEU A 48 -15.38 -34.89 4.00
N PRO A 49 -14.64 -36.01 3.95
CA PRO A 49 -15.24 -37.34 4.05
C PRO A 49 -16.08 -37.50 5.33
N ALA A 50 -17.15 -38.28 5.26
CA ALA A 50 -17.98 -38.55 6.44
C ALA A 50 -17.16 -39.22 7.55
N GLY A 51 -17.32 -38.77 8.80
CA GLY A 51 -16.60 -39.30 9.96
C GLY A 51 -15.15 -38.83 10.09
N THR A 52 -14.79 -37.70 9.47
CA THR A 52 -13.42 -37.14 9.60
C THR A 52 -13.18 -36.47 10.97
N THR A 53 -14.24 -36.01 11.63
CA THR A 53 -14.16 -35.41 12.98
C THR A 53 -15.43 -35.66 13.79
N ASP A 54 -15.30 -35.75 15.11
CA ASP A 54 -16.41 -35.92 16.06
C ASP A 54 -16.82 -34.60 16.74
N ARG A 55 -16.42 -33.45 16.17
CA ARG A 55 -16.71 -32.11 16.71
C ARG A 55 -18.21 -31.81 16.75
N ASP A 56 -18.63 -31.12 17.82
CA ASP A 56 -20.01 -30.66 18.03
C ASP A 56 -20.52 -29.64 16.97
N ASP A 57 -19.59 -28.97 16.27
CA ASP A 57 -19.87 -28.00 15.21
C ASP A 57 -19.64 -28.55 13.78
N ALA A 58 -19.47 -29.87 13.64
CA ALA A 58 -19.48 -30.57 12.36
C ALA A 58 -20.85 -31.26 12.14
N ASP A 59 -21.34 -31.25 10.90
CA ASP A 59 -22.61 -31.86 10.49
C ASP A 59 -22.41 -32.77 9.27
N ALA A 60 -23.19 -33.83 9.16
CA ALA A 60 -23.18 -34.71 8.00
C ALA A 60 -23.75 -33.97 6.79
N LEU A 61 -23.11 -34.00 5.62
CA LEU A 61 -23.70 -33.45 4.40
C LEU A 61 -24.55 -34.53 3.74
N THR A 62 -25.84 -34.25 3.53
CA THR A 62 -26.78 -35.18 2.89
C THR A 62 -27.12 -34.73 1.48
N ALA A 63 -27.24 -35.68 0.54
CA ALA A 63 -27.80 -35.42 -0.78
C ALA A 63 -29.28 -35.78 -0.78
N ARG A 64 -30.14 -34.77 -0.91
CA ARG A 64 -31.60 -34.92 -0.86
C ARG A 64 -32.19 -34.73 -2.25
N THR A 65 -33.02 -35.68 -2.68
CA THR A 65 -33.55 -35.75 -4.05
C THR A 65 -35.05 -35.48 -4.07
N TYR A 66 -35.47 -34.55 -4.91
CA TYR A 66 -36.85 -34.10 -5.04
C TYR A 66 -37.37 -34.23 -6.48
N THR A 67 -38.67 -34.48 -6.62
CA THR A 67 -39.37 -34.59 -7.91
C THR A 67 -40.56 -33.64 -7.94
N HIS A 68 -40.93 -33.14 -9.11
CA HIS A 68 -42.07 -32.25 -9.27
C HIS A 68 -42.71 -32.49 -10.65
N THR A 69 -44.04 -32.48 -10.72
CA THR A 69 -44.79 -32.76 -11.97
C THR A 69 -44.40 -31.82 -13.12
N ALA A 70 -44.15 -30.54 -12.83
CA ALA A 70 -43.66 -29.56 -13.81
C ALA A 70 -42.22 -29.82 -14.32
N LEU A 71 -41.43 -30.68 -13.68
CA LEU A 71 -40.05 -31.00 -14.09
C LEU A 71 -39.95 -32.30 -14.89
N GLY A 72 -41.03 -33.08 -14.97
CA GLY A 72 -41.05 -34.41 -15.59
C GLY A 72 -40.17 -35.40 -14.81
N ASP A 73 -39.43 -36.25 -15.54
CA ASP A 73 -38.55 -37.27 -14.95
C ASP A 73 -37.22 -36.71 -14.39
N ARG A 74 -37.06 -35.38 -14.32
CA ARG A 74 -35.80 -34.76 -13.90
C ARG A 74 -35.81 -34.52 -12.38
N PRO A 75 -34.96 -35.22 -11.60
CA PRO A 75 -34.84 -34.98 -10.17
C PRO A 75 -34.03 -33.71 -9.89
N VAL A 76 -34.38 -33.02 -8.80
CA VAL A 76 -33.59 -31.92 -8.21
C VAL A 76 -32.84 -32.48 -7.02
N VAL A 77 -31.51 -32.43 -7.05
CA VAL A 77 -30.66 -32.86 -5.93
C VAL A 77 -30.11 -31.63 -5.21
N ARG A 78 -30.29 -31.56 -3.90
CA ARG A 78 -29.72 -30.50 -3.05
C ARG A 78 -28.81 -31.12 -2.00
N LEU A 79 -27.66 -30.49 -1.80
CA LEU A 79 -26.73 -30.83 -0.73
C LEU A 79 -27.10 -30.00 0.48
N VAL A 80 -27.46 -30.66 1.58
CA VAL A 80 -27.99 -30.02 2.78
C VAL A 80 -27.34 -30.64 4.01
N PRO A 81 -26.84 -29.83 4.96
CA PRO A 81 -26.40 -30.34 6.26
C PRO A 81 -27.51 -31.18 6.91
N GLY A 82 -27.15 -32.31 7.53
CA GLY A 82 -28.06 -33.35 7.99
C GLY A 82 -29.05 -32.82 9.02
N THR A 83 -28.58 -31.95 9.91
CA THR A 83 -29.44 -31.27 10.89
C THR A 83 -30.41 -30.26 10.28
N LEU A 84 -30.13 -29.74 9.07
CA LEU A 84 -31.00 -28.83 8.32
C LEU A 84 -31.94 -29.57 7.35
N GLY A 85 -31.71 -30.87 7.19
CA GLY A 85 -32.32 -31.68 6.16
C GLY A 85 -33.84 -31.75 6.20
N GLU A 86 -34.41 -31.99 7.38
CA GLU A 86 -35.87 -32.10 7.55
C GLU A 86 -36.56 -30.75 7.32
N ALA A 87 -35.90 -29.65 7.69
CA ALA A 87 -36.39 -28.30 7.45
C ALA A 87 -36.49 -28.00 5.94
N GLU A 88 -35.47 -28.39 5.19
CA GLU A 88 -35.42 -28.22 3.75
C GLU A 88 -36.49 -29.10 3.06
N ASP A 89 -36.68 -30.33 3.55
CA ASP A 89 -37.71 -31.25 3.05
C ASP A 89 -39.11 -30.63 3.19
N LEU A 90 -39.45 -30.14 4.38
CA LEU A 90 -40.74 -29.47 4.65
C LEU A 90 -40.93 -28.20 3.80
N ALA A 91 -39.87 -27.42 3.60
CA ALA A 91 -39.92 -26.22 2.77
C ALA A 91 -40.18 -26.54 1.30
N LEU A 92 -39.55 -27.58 0.76
CA LEU A 92 -39.70 -28.00 -0.64
C LEU A 92 -41.01 -28.74 -0.89
N GLU A 93 -41.51 -29.49 0.10
CA GLU A 93 -42.86 -30.08 0.07
C GLU A 93 -43.93 -28.99 -0.05
N PHE A 94 -43.80 -27.91 0.72
CA PHE A 94 -44.70 -26.75 0.62
C PHE A 94 -44.68 -26.09 -0.77
N LEU A 95 -43.55 -26.15 -1.48
CA LEU A 95 -43.40 -25.67 -2.85
C LEU A 95 -43.89 -26.69 -3.89
N GLY A 96 -44.44 -27.84 -3.46
CA GLY A 96 -45.00 -28.89 -4.31
C GLY A 96 -44.01 -29.95 -4.74
N LEU A 97 -42.77 -29.95 -4.23
CA LEU A 97 -41.78 -30.96 -4.57
C LEU A 97 -41.88 -32.18 -3.64
N ALA A 98 -42.00 -33.37 -4.23
CA ALA A 98 -42.05 -34.63 -3.50
C ALA A 98 -40.63 -35.19 -3.29
N ARG A 99 -40.26 -35.42 -2.03
CA ARG A 99 -38.96 -36.00 -1.64
C ARG A 99 -38.90 -37.50 -1.94
N THR A 100 -37.73 -37.97 -2.38
CA THR A 100 -37.39 -39.40 -2.44
C THR A 100 -36.93 -39.89 -1.06
N ALA A 101 -37.26 -41.14 -0.69
CA ALA A 101 -36.98 -41.66 0.66
C ALA A 101 -35.48 -41.64 1.03
N GLU A 102 -34.59 -41.92 0.07
CA GLU A 102 -33.15 -41.95 0.30
C GLU A 102 -32.53 -40.55 0.41
N ALA A 103 -31.73 -40.35 1.45
CA ALA A 103 -30.91 -39.16 1.66
C ALA A 103 -29.48 -39.59 2.07
N PRO A 104 -28.65 -40.09 1.13
CA PRO A 104 -27.32 -40.58 1.45
C PRO A 104 -26.42 -39.46 1.98
N VAL A 105 -25.58 -39.81 2.96
CA VAL A 105 -24.51 -38.94 3.46
C VAL A 105 -23.37 -38.93 2.45
N VAL A 106 -23.02 -37.75 1.95
CA VAL A 106 -22.00 -37.55 0.90
C VAL A 106 -20.75 -36.84 1.41
N GLY A 107 -20.73 -36.43 2.68
CA GLY A 107 -19.56 -35.82 3.31
C GLY A 107 -19.86 -35.30 4.72
N GLN A 108 -18.97 -34.47 5.22
CA GLN A 108 -19.09 -33.73 6.49
C GLN A 108 -18.74 -32.27 6.23
N VAL A 109 -19.54 -31.36 6.78
CA VAL A 109 -19.42 -29.91 6.62
C VAL A 109 -19.50 -29.23 7.98
N ARG A 110 -19.19 -27.94 8.04
CA ARG A 110 -19.46 -27.14 9.24
C ARG A 110 -20.96 -27.00 9.44
N ARG A 111 -21.41 -27.08 10.68
CA ARG A 111 -22.80 -26.85 11.07
C ARG A 111 -23.19 -25.40 10.75
N GLU A 112 -24.17 -25.22 9.88
CA GLU A 112 -24.71 -23.91 9.53
C GLU A 112 -25.89 -23.54 10.46
N THR A 113 -25.97 -22.26 10.85
CA THR A 113 -27.08 -21.74 11.64
C THR A 113 -28.33 -21.66 10.76
N LEU A 114 -29.43 -22.31 11.17
CA LEU A 114 -30.72 -22.28 10.46
C LEU A 114 -31.12 -20.84 10.07
N GLY A 115 -31.32 -20.59 8.77
CA GLY A 115 -31.96 -19.37 8.28
C GLY A 115 -33.44 -19.30 8.70
N PHE A 116 -34.03 -18.11 8.67
CA PHE A 116 -35.36 -17.84 9.26
C PHE A 116 -36.48 -18.84 8.88
N PRO A 117 -36.69 -19.21 7.61
CA PRO A 117 -37.76 -20.15 7.26
C PRO A 117 -37.48 -21.57 7.77
N ALA A 118 -36.24 -22.04 7.65
CA ALA A 118 -35.83 -23.37 8.10
C ALA A 118 -35.89 -23.49 9.63
N TRP A 119 -35.45 -22.45 10.36
CA TRP A 119 -35.53 -22.42 11.82
C TRP A 119 -36.97 -22.55 12.32
N ALA A 120 -37.90 -21.83 11.69
CA ALA A 120 -39.32 -21.88 12.04
C ALA A 120 -39.92 -23.28 11.84
N LEU A 121 -39.56 -23.97 10.75
CA LEU A 121 -40.05 -25.32 10.46
C LEU A 121 -39.53 -26.38 11.43
N VAL A 122 -38.31 -26.23 11.95
CA VAL A 122 -37.72 -27.16 12.92
C VAL A 122 -38.22 -26.91 14.34
N ASN A 123 -38.28 -25.65 14.76
CA ASN A 123 -38.53 -25.29 16.16
C ASN A 123 -40.03 -25.08 16.46
N ASP A 124 -40.84 -24.78 15.44
CA ASP A 124 -42.29 -24.63 15.58
C ASP A 124 -43.03 -25.01 14.27
N PRO A 125 -43.10 -26.32 13.94
CA PRO A 125 -43.74 -26.79 12.72
C PRO A 125 -45.20 -26.35 12.57
N ALA A 126 -45.94 -26.25 13.68
CA ALA A 126 -47.35 -25.86 13.69
C ALA A 126 -47.56 -24.44 13.14
N ASN A 127 -46.62 -23.53 13.42
CA ASN A 127 -46.66 -22.15 12.95
C ASN A 127 -45.72 -21.87 11.77
N GLY A 128 -44.98 -22.86 11.27
CA GLY A 128 -44.01 -22.71 10.17
C GLY A 128 -44.58 -22.12 8.88
N HIS A 129 -45.88 -22.31 8.64
CA HIS A 129 -46.61 -21.70 7.51
C HIS A 129 -46.53 -20.16 7.50
N HIS A 130 -46.45 -19.50 8.67
CA HIS A 130 -46.25 -18.06 8.77
C HIS A 130 -44.88 -17.61 8.26
N ALA A 131 -43.83 -18.42 8.43
CA ALA A 131 -42.50 -18.12 7.92
C ALA A 131 -42.40 -18.38 6.42
N LEU A 132 -43.00 -19.47 5.93
CA LEU A 132 -43.05 -19.82 4.51
C LEU A 132 -43.80 -18.78 3.67
N ALA A 133 -44.88 -18.21 4.21
CA ALA A 133 -45.63 -17.13 3.54
C ALA A 133 -44.81 -15.87 3.26
N LEU A 134 -43.70 -15.64 4.00
CA LEU A 134 -42.86 -14.45 3.87
C LEU A 134 -41.69 -14.62 2.90
N VAL A 135 -41.37 -15.84 2.47
CA VAL A 135 -40.16 -16.14 1.67
C VAL A 135 -40.11 -15.30 0.39
N LYS A 136 -41.21 -15.25 -0.37
CA LYS A 136 -41.26 -14.48 -1.63
C LYS A 136 -41.06 -12.97 -1.40
N ASP A 137 -41.62 -12.43 -0.32
CA ASP A 137 -41.47 -11.02 0.02
C ASP A 137 -40.04 -10.70 0.48
N ILE A 138 -39.42 -11.59 1.26
CA ILE A 138 -38.02 -11.47 1.71
C ILE A 138 -37.06 -11.48 0.50
N GLU A 139 -37.22 -12.42 -0.44
CA GLU A 139 -36.39 -12.48 -1.64
C GLU A 139 -36.55 -11.23 -2.53
N ARG A 140 -37.78 -10.74 -2.68
CA ARG A 140 -38.07 -9.52 -3.45
C ARG A 140 -37.37 -8.31 -2.84
N LEU A 141 -37.50 -8.11 -1.53
CA LEU A 141 -36.87 -7.00 -0.82
C LEU A 141 -35.34 -7.15 -0.77
N GLY A 142 -34.82 -8.37 -0.65
CA GLY A 142 -33.39 -8.67 -0.72
C GLY A 142 -32.78 -8.23 -2.05
N ARG A 143 -33.43 -8.52 -3.18
CA ARG A 143 -33.00 -8.02 -4.50
C ARG A 143 -33.00 -6.50 -4.60
N GLN A 144 -33.90 -5.82 -3.90
CA GLN A 144 -33.98 -4.36 -3.88
C GLN A 144 -32.96 -3.69 -2.94
N ALA A 145 -32.39 -4.44 -1.99
CA ALA A 145 -31.51 -3.89 -0.94
C ALA A 145 -30.28 -3.15 -1.49
N LYS A 146 -29.72 -3.60 -2.63
CA LYS A 146 -28.56 -2.94 -3.27
C LYS A 146 -28.91 -1.64 -3.99
N SER A 147 -30.02 -1.61 -4.73
CA SER A 147 -30.41 -0.46 -5.56
C SER A 147 -31.30 0.56 -4.85
N ARG A 148 -32.08 0.12 -3.85
CA ARG A 148 -33.12 0.90 -3.15
C ARG A 148 -33.18 0.53 -1.67
N ALA A 149 -32.07 0.70 -0.97
CA ALA A 149 -31.90 0.26 0.42
C ALA A 149 -32.97 0.81 1.39
N GLY A 150 -33.37 2.08 1.24
CA GLY A 150 -34.39 2.70 2.09
C GLY A 150 -35.77 2.04 1.96
N ALA A 151 -36.24 1.83 0.73
CA ALA A 151 -37.51 1.16 0.46
C ALA A 151 -37.49 -0.32 0.89
N ALA A 152 -36.37 -1.00 0.69
CA ALA A 152 -36.18 -2.37 1.17
C ALA A 152 -36.29 -2.44 2.70
N LYS A 153 -35.65 -1.49 3.41
CA LYS A 153 -35.70 -1.39 4.88
C LYS A 153 -37.13 -1.17 5.38
N GLU A 154 -37.89 -0.24 4.79
CA GLU A 154 -39.30 -0.01 5.13
C GLU A 154 -40.16 -1.26 4.90
N GLY A 155 -39.93 -1.96 3.79
CA GLY A 155 -40.59 -3.24 3.50
C GLY A 155 -40.28 -4.30 4.55
N PHE A 156 -39.02 -4.48 4.93
CA PHE A 156 -38.62 -5.46 5.96
C PHE A 156 -39.18 -5.09 7.34
N ASP A 157 -39.28 -3.80 7.66
CA ASP A 157 -39.91 -3.32 8.91
C ASP A 157 -41.40 -3.65 8.94
N ALA A 158 -42.12 -3.44 7.83
CA ALA A 158 -43.53 -3.76 7.73
C ALA A 158 -43.80 -5.28 7.87
N LEU A 159 -42.96 -6.12 7.27
CA LEU A 159 -43.03 -7.58 7.42
C LEU A 159 -42.74 -8.01 8.87
N GLY A 160 -41.76 -7.39 9.52
CA GLY A 160 -41.45 -7.63 10.94
C GLY A 160 -42.64 -7.29 11.85
N ILE A 161 -43.30 -6.16 11.64
CA ILE A 161 -44.50 -5.77 12.41
C ILE A 161 -45.64 -6.79 12.23
N ARG A 162 -45.86 -7.27 10.99
CA ARG A 162 -46.88 -8.30 10.72
C ARG A 162 -46.55 -9.62 11.41
N LEU A 163 -45.30 -10.07 11.29
CA LEU A 163 -44.83 -11.31 11.90
C LEU A 163 -44.93 -11.26 13.42
N GLY A 164 -44.56 -10.12 14.02
CA GLY A 164 -44.62 -9.91 15.48
C GLY A 164 -46.01 -9.91 16.08
N ARG A 165 -47.08 -9.72 15.29
CA ARG A 165 -48.47 -9.82 15.77
C ARG A 165 -48.97 -11.26 15.83
N ALA A 166 -48.39 -12.15 15.01
CA ALA A 166 -48.82 -13.54 14.91
C ALA A 166 -47.92 -14.48 15.71
N VAL A 167 -46.61 -14.38 15.49
CA VAL A 167 -45.59 -15.29 16.04
C VAL A 167 -44.35 -14.50 16.50
N PRO A 168 -44.40 -13.86 17.68
CA PRO A 168 -43.31 -12.99 18.15
C PRO A 168 -41.96 -13.69 18.30
N HIS A 169 -41.95 -14.99 18.61
CA HIS A 169 -40.74 -15.81 18.76
C HIS A 169 -39.96 -16.03 17.45
N PHE A 170 -40.56 -15.71 16.31
CA PHE A 170 -39.93 -15.78 14.98
C PHE A 170 -39.12 -14.51 14.64
N LEU A 171 -39.38 -13.40 15.35
CA LEU A 171 -38.77 -12.10 15.07
C LEU A 171 -37.23 -12.09 15.16
N PRO A 172 -36.57 -12.72 16.15
CA PRO A 172 -35.12 -12.65 16.26
C PRO A 172 -34.42 -13.24 15.03
N THR A 173 -34.79 -14.47 14.67
CA THR A 173 -34.21 -15.16 13.50
C THR A 173 -34.59 -14.47 12.19
N TYR A 174 -35.79 -13.90 12.09
CA TYR A 174 -36.20 -13.08 10.95
C TYR A 174 -35.30 -11.85 10.77
N TYR A 175 -35.12 -11.05 11.82
CA TYR A 175 -34.32 -9.84 11.75
C TYR A 175 -32.83 -10.13 11.54
N GLU A 176 -32.30 -11.24 12.05
CA GLU A 176 -30.96 -11.72 11.72
C GLU A 176 -30.82 -12.03 10.23
N GLN A 177 -31.80 -12.71 9.64
CA GLN A 177 -31.81 -13.00 8.20
C GLN A 177 -31.87 -11.73 7.35
N VAL A 178 -32.68 -10.75 7.75
CA VAL A 178 -32.74 -9.44 7.09
C VAL A 178 -31.39 -8.72 7.20
N ALA A 179 -30.74 -8.78 8.36
CA ALA A 179 -29.44 -8.17 8.55
C ALA A 179 -28.38 -8.80 7.63
N ARG A 180 -28.40 -10.13 7.43
CA ARG A 180 -27.54 -10.83 6.44
C ARG A 180 -27.79 -10.37 5.01
N LEU A 181 -29.04 -10.13 4.60
CA LEU A 181 -29.36 -9.60 3.28
C LEU A 181 -28.79 -8.18 3.07
N PHE A 182 -28.79 -7.33 4.10
CA PHE A 182 -28.15 -6.02 4.02
C PHE A 182 -26.62 -6.09 3.99
N LEU A 183 -26.01 -7.09 4.63
CA LEU A 183 -24.57 -7.36 4.48
C LEU A 183 -24.20 -7.75 3.06
N GLN A 184 -24.98 -8.65 2.44
CA GLN A 184 -24.81 -9.04 1.03
C GLN A 184 -25.00 -7.84 0.08
N ALA A 185 -25.79 -6.85 0.48
CA ALA A 185 -25.98 -5.60 -0.25
C ALA A 185 -24.94 -4.51 0.10
N GLU A 186 -23.87 -4.85 0.83
CA GLU A 186 -22.78 -3.94 1.25
C GLU A 186 -23.28 -2.75 2.10
N ASN A 187 -24.34 -2.95 2.90
CA ASN A 187 -24.91 -1.93 3.78
C ASN A 187 -24.82 -2.32 5.26
N PRO A 188 -23.65 -2.12 5.91
CA PRO A 188 -23.42 -2.52 7.29
C PRO A 188 -24.26 -1.70 8.29
N THR A 189 -24.67 -0.48 7.93
CA THR A 189 -25.49 0.38 8.80
C THR A 189 -26.89 -0.21 9.03
N TYR A 190 -27.56 -0.66 7.96
CA TYR A 190 -28.87 -1.29 8.10
C TYR A 190 -28.77 -2.70 8.66
N ALA A 191 -27.72 -3.45 8.32
CA ALA A 191 -27.44 -4.72 8.98
C ALA A 191 -27.33 -4.56 10.51
N ALA A 192 -26.57 -3.57 10.99
CA ALA A 192 -26.46 -3.27 12.42
C ALA A 192 -27.80 -2.88 13.06
N SER A 193 -28.64 -2.13 12.33
CA SER A 193 -29.98 -1.75 12.80
C SER A 193 -30.88 -2.97 12.98
N PHE A 194 -30.92 -3.89 12.00
CA PHE A 194 -31.77 -5.07 12.06
C PHE A 194 -31.25 -6.10 13.07
N PHE A 195 -29.93 -6.26 13.21
CA PHE A 195 -29.35 -7.02 14.32
C PHE A 195 -29.81 -6.47 15.67
N GLY A 196 -29.81 -5.14 15.85
CA GLY A 196 -30.34 -4.51 17.06
C GLY A 196 -31.83 -4.79 17.29
N LYS A 197 -32.65 -4.85 16.24
CA LYS A 197 -34.07 -5.21 16.32
C LYS A 197 -34.31 -6.67 16.71
N ALA A 198 -33.44 -7.59 16.28
CA ALA A 198 -33.49 -8.98 16.72
C ALA A 198 -33.35 -9.09 18.24
N ARG A 199 -32.35 -8.40 18.81
CA ARG A 199 -32.09 -8.36 20.26
C ARG A 199 -33.17 -7.58 21.03
N GLU A 200 -33.76 -6.55 20.43
CA GLU A 200 -34.92 -5.86 21.02
C GLU A 200 -36.13 -6.79 21.11
N ALA A 201 -36.41 -7.57 20.07
CA ALA A 201 -37.54 -8.50 20.04
C ALA A 201 -37.41 -9.58 21.13
N GLU A 202 -36.22 -10.13 21.35
CA GLU A 202 -35.95 -11.07 22.45
C GLU A 202 -36.34 -10.48 23.81
N ARG A 203 -35.99 -9.22 24.06
CA ARG A 203 -36.26 -8.54 25.33
C ARG A 203 -37.72 -8.15 25.51
N VAL A 204 -38.32 -7.53 24.49
CA VAL A 204 -39.72 -7.08 24.54
C VAL A 204 -40.67 -8.24 24.72
N HIS A 205 -40.34 -9.41 24.15
CA HIS A 205 -41.19 -10.60 24.21
C HIS A 205 -40.73 -11.65 25.24
N GLY A 206 -39.65 -11.39 26.00
CA GLY A 206 -39.16 -12.30 27.04
C GLY A 206 -38.79 -13.70 26.51
N LEU A 207 -38.21 -13.76 25.31
CA LEU A 207 -37.92 -15.02 24.63
C LEU A 207 -36.75 -15.76 25.30
N VAL A 208 -36.79 -17.10 25.29
CA VAL A 208 -35.65 -17.92 25.70
C VAL A 208 -34.53 -17.74 24.68
N VAL A 209 -33.34 -17.41 25.15
CA VAL A 209 -32.16 -17.17 24.30
C VAL A 209 -31.13 -18.25 24.57
N ASP A 210 -30.67 -18.86 23.48
CA ASP A 210 -29.48 -19.72 23.48
C ASP A 210 -28.23 -18.83 23.41
N GLU A 211 -27.47 -18.78 24.51
CA GLU A 211 -26.27 -17.94 24.62
C GLU A 211 -25.15 -18.36 23.64
N GLU A 212 -25.04 -19.65 23.32
CA GLU A 212 -24.02 -20.17 22.40
C GLU A 212 -24.34 -19.71 20.97
N ARG A 213 -25.61 -19.86 20.55
CA ARG A 213 -26.11 -19.33 19.28
C ARG A 213 -25.99 -17.81 19.24
N GLN A 214 -26.34 -17.12 20.32
CA GLN A 214 -26.29 -15.66 20.37
C GLN A 214 -24.85 -15.16 20.22
N ARG A 215 -23.87 -15.81 20.86
CA ARG A 215 -22.44 -15.49 20.70
C ARG A 215 -21.95 -15.72 19.27
N ALA A 216 -22.33 -16.84 18.65
CA ALA A 216 -21.96 -17.16 17.27
C ALA A 216 -22.49 -16.10 16.28
N VAL A 217 -23.77 -15.74 16.39
CA VAL A 217 -24.36 -14.68 15.56
C VAL A 217 -23.72 -13.32 15.88
N PHE A 218 -23.43 -13.03 17.14
CA PHE A 218 -22.74 -11.79 17.50
C PHE A 218 -21.38 -11.66 16.80
N LEU A 219 -20.59 -12.74 16.77
CA LEU A 219 -19.29 -12.76 16.08
C LEU A 219 -19.42 -12.60 14.58
N GLU A 220 -20.40 -13.25 13.96
CA GLU A 220 -20.73 -13.09 12.54
C GLU A 220 -20.89 -11.61 12.17
N PHE A 221 -21.72 -10.88 12.91
CA PHE A 221 -21.97 -9.45 12.67
C PHE A 221 -20.82 -8.54 13.10
N ALA A 222 -20.07 -8.93 14.13
CA ALA A 222 -18.87 -8.20 14.55
C ALA A 222 -17.80 -8.18 13.46
N LEU A 223 -17.58 -9.32 12.80
CA LEU A 223 -16.52 -9.53 11.81
C LEU A 223 -16.70 -8.72 10.53
N VAL A 224 -17.95 -8.52 10.13
CA VAL A 224 -18.33 -7.71 8.96
C VAL A 224 -18.52 -6.23 9.30
N GLY A 225 -18.16 -5.79 10.51
CA GLY A 225 -18.26 -4.40 10.94
C GLY A 225 -19.68 -3.89 11.15
N ALA A 226 -20.68 -4.77 11.21
CA ALA A 226 -22.10 -4.42 11.38
C ALA A 226 -22.54 -4.44 12.85
N LEU A 227 -21.62 -4.20 13.78
CA LEU A 227 -21.89 -4.23 15.20
C LEU A 227 -21.35 -2.97 15.88
N THR A 228 -22.26 -2.21 16.50
CA THR A 228 -21.93 -0.94 17.17
C THR A 228 -21.42 -1.18 18.59
N VAL A 229 -20.63 -0.24 19.12
CA VAL A 229 -20.22 -0.25 20.54
C VAL A 229 -21.45 -0.25 21.46
N LYS A 230 -22.54 0.42 21.08
CA LYS A 230 -23.81 0.39 21.83
C LYS A 230 -24.39 -1.03 21.94
N ALA A 231 -24.36 -1.79 20.86
CA ALA A 231 -24.83 -3.18 20.85
C ALA A 231 -23.93 -4.10 21.69
N LEU A 232 -22.61 -3.91 21.66
CA LEU A 232 -21.66 -4.59 22.57
C LEU A 232 -22.00 -4.35 24.04
N ARG A 233 -22.17 -3.08 24.43
CA ARG A 233 -22.49 -2.75 25.83
C ARG A 233 -23.88 -3.25 26.24
N GLN A 234 -24.81 -3.33 25.29
CA GLN A 234 -26.11 -3.92 25.55
C GLN A 234 -26.02 -5.42 25.78
N TYR A 235 -25.26 -6.13 24.95
CA TYR A 235 -24.99 -7.56 25.14
C TYR A 235 -24.42 -7.86 26.52
N VAL A 236 -23.48 -7.04 27.02
CA VAL A 236 -22.96 -7.17 28.40
C VAL A 236 -24.08 -7.03 29.44
N ARG A 237 -24.98 -6.05 29.30
CA ARG A 237 -26.12 -5.88 30.22
C ARG A 237 -27.07 -7.07 30.16
N ASP A 238 -27.30 -7.61 28.97
CA ASP A 238 -28.21 -8.73 28.76
C ASP A 238 -27.63 -10.04 29.34
N LEU A 239 -26.31 -10.24 29.29
CA LEU A 239 -25.64 -11.36 29.99
C LEU A 239 -25.81 -11.25 31.51
N VAL A 240 -25.56 -10.08 32.08
CA VAL A 240 -25.70 -9.84 33.54
C VAL A 240 -27.14 -10.03 34.01
N ALA A 241 -28.13 -9.74 33.16
CA ALA A 241 -29.53 -9.89 33.51
C ALA A 241 -30.02 -11.35 33.48
N ARG A 242 -29.34 -12.25 32.75
CA ARG A 242 -29.82 -13.61 32.46
C ARG A 242 -28.99 -14.73 33.05
N LEU A 243 -27.70 -14.49 33.27
CA LEU A 243 -26.75 -15.49 33.75
C LEU A 243 -26.25 -15.16 35.15
N GLU A 244 -25.80 -16.20 35.87
CA GLU A 244 -25.05 -16.00 37.10
C GLU A 244 -23.77 -15.20 36.82
N PRO A 245 -23.31 -14.35 37.77
CA PRO A 245 -22.19 -13.43 37.53
C PRO A 245 -20.90 -14.07 37.00
N ALA A 246 -20.57 -15.29 37.45
CA ALA A 246 -19.39 -16.03 36.98
C ALA A 246 -19.54 -16.50 35.53
N ASP A 247 -20.72 -16.99 35.14
CA ASP A 247 -21.01 -17.44 33.77
C ASP A 247 -21.09 -16.25 32.81
N ALA A 248 -21.65 -15.12 33.24
CA ALA A 248 -21.66 -13.88 32.48
C ALA A 248 -20.23 -13.40 32.17
N TRP A 249 -19.32 -13.47 33.15
CA TRP A 249 -17.91 -13.15 32.95
C TRP A 249 -17.24 -14.13 31.97
N ALA A 250 -17.43 -15.43 32.15
CA ALA A 250 -16.84 -16.46 31.28
C ALA A 250 -17.28 -16.30 29.81
N GLN A 251 -18.58 -16.09 29.58
CA GLN A 251 -19.13 -15.86 28.24
C GLN A 251 -18.60 -14.56 27.60
N PHE A 252 -18.50 -13.48 28.39
CA PHE A 252 -18.00 -12.21 27.89
C PHE A 252 -16.50 -12.27 27.54
N ARG A 253 -15.67 -12.90 28.40
CA ARG A 253 -14.25 -13.12 28.12
C ARG A 253 -14.05 -13.91 26.84
N ARG A 254 -14.80 -15.01 26.66
CA ARG A 254 -14.74 -15.84 25.44
C ARG A 254 -15.06 -15.02 24.18
N LEU A 255 -16.12 -14.21 24.22
CA LEU A 255 -16.48 -13.32 23.11
C LEU A 255 -15.36 -12.33 22.77
N LEU A 256 -14.71 -11.73 23.78
CA LEU A 256 -13.63 -10.76 23.56
C LEU A 256 -12.42 -11.40 22.87
N VAL A 257 -12.05 -12.61 23.30
CA VAL A 257 -10.94 -13.36 22.73
C VAL A 257 -11.25 -13.74 21.29
N GLU A 258 -12.41 -14.33 21.02
CA GLU A 258 -12.85 -14.69 19.66
C GLU A 258 -12.91 -13.46 18.75
N ARG A 259 -13.41 -12.33 19.25
CA ARG A 259 -13.47 -11.05 18.52
C ARG A 259 -12.07 -10.51 18.18
N CYS A 260 -11.14 -10.52 19.14
CA CYS A 260 -9.79 -10.00 18.93
C CYS A 260 -8.96 -10.94 18.05
N ALA A 261 -9.11 -12.25 18.22
CA ALA A 261 -8.50 -13.29 17.38
C ALA A 261 -8.89 -13.11 15.92
N ALA A 262 -10.14 -12.70 15.69
CA ALA A 262 -10.68 -12.42 14.36
C ALA A 262 -10.32 -11.01 13.83
N GLY A 263 -9.42 -10.29 14.51
CA GLY A 263 -8.81 -9.03 14.04
C GLY A 263 -9.51 -7.74 14.49
N MET A 264 -10.61 -7.82 15.24
CA MET A 264 -11.33 -6.64 15.72
C MET A 264 -10.68 -6.08 16.99
N PRO A 265 -10.49 -4.76 17.14
CA PRO A 265 -9.85 -4.21 18.32
C PRO A 265 -10.73 -4.30 19.58
N PRO A 266 -10.10 -4.30 20.77
CA PRO A 266 -10.76 -3.92 22.02
C PRO A 266 -11.44 -2.55 21.88
N TYR A 267 -12.63 -2.38 22.45
CA TYR A 267 -13.32 -1.09 22.41
C TYR A 267 -12.94 -0.23 23.63
N ALA A 268 -13.03 1.10 23.50
CA ALA A 268 -12.48 2.03 24.50
C ALA A 268 -13.07 1.88 25.92
N ALA A 269 -14.34 1.47 26.02
CA ALA A 269 -15.05 1.26 27.28
C ALA A 269 -14.88 -0.17 27.87
N LEU A 270 -14.04 -1.00 27.25
CA LEU A 270 -13.81 -2.39 27.69
C LEU A 270 -13.37 -2.47 29.15
N PRO A 271 -12.40 -1.67 29.64
CA PRO A 271 -11.93 -1.85 31.01
C PRO A 271 -13.00 -1.56 32.07
N GLN A 272 -13.93 -0.64 31.80
CA GLN A 272 -15.06 -0.36 32.69
C GLN A 272 -16.03 -1.54 32.76
N ASP A 273 -16.37 -2.12 31.60
CA ASP A 273 -17.32 -3.24 31.53
C ASP A 273 -16.71 -4.52 32.15
N VAL A 274 -15.41 -4.79 31.92
CA VAL A 274 -14.68 -5.91 32.55
C VAL A 274 -14.68 -5.79 34.07
N ARG A 275 -14.32 -4.63 34.62
CA ARG A 275 -14.26 -4.43 36.08
C ARG A 275 -15.62 -4.57 36.75
N ALA A 276 -16.69 -4.16 36.07
CA ALA A 276 -18.05 -4.34 36.57
C ALA A 276 -18.43 -5.82 36.68
N LEU A 277 -18.13 -6.62 35.65
CA LEU A 277 -18.41 -8.06 35.64
C LEU A 277 -17.57 -8.83 36.66
N VAL A 278 -16.26 -8.58 36.70
CA VAL A 278 -15.34 -9.22 37.65
C VAL A 278 -15.75 -8.95 39.10
N LYS A 279 -16.15 -7.71 39.40
CA LYS A 279 -16.66 -7.33 40.72
C LYS A 279 -17.98 -8.05 41.05
N ALA A 280 -18.91 -8.13 40.09
CA ALA A 280 -20.18 -8.82 40.28
C ALA A 280 -19.97 -10.32 40.51
N ALA A 281 -18.97 -10.93 39.87
CA ALA A 281 -18.59 -12.33 40.02
C ALA A 281 -17.81 -12.64 41.31
N GLY A 282 -17.44 -11.63 42.11
CA GLY A 282 -16.64 -11.83 43.32
C GLY A 282 -15.22 -12.35 43.05
N LEU A 283 -14.72 -12.19 41.83
CA LEU A 283 -13.39 -12.66 41.42
C LEU A 283 -12.31 -11.66 41.82
N ASP A 284 -11.08 -12.16 42.04
CA ASP A 284 -9.93 -11.29 42.21
C ASP A 284 -9.67 -10.49 40.93
N ARG A 285 -9.62 -9.16 41.09
CA ARG A 285 -9.49 -8.24 39.96
C ARG A 285 -8.17 -8.42 39.23
N GLU A 286 -7.07 -8.54 39.97
CA GLU A 286 -5.74 -8.58 39.35
C GLU A 286 -5.51 -9.90 38.62
N ALA A 287 -5.97 -11.02 39.17
CA ALA A 287 -5.96 -12.31 38.49
C ALA A 287 -6.81 -12.29 37.21
N ALA A 288 -8.05 -11.81 37.29
CA ALA A 288 -8.95 -11.78 36.13
C ALA A 288 -8.46 -10.86 35.01
N GLU A 289 -7.93 -9.67 35.35
CA GLU A 289 -7.33 -8.75 34.37
C GLU A 289 -6.07 -9.35 33.73
N ARG A 290 -5.21 -10.05 34.50
CA ARG A 290 -4.01 -10.72 33.98
C ARG A 290 -4.35 -11.85 33.02
N GLU A 291 -5.31 -12.69 33.37
CA GLU A 291 -5.79 -13.77 32.50
C GLU A 291 -6.39 -13.24 31.19
N LEU A 292 -7.23 -12.20 31.26
CA LEU A 292 -7.78 -11.56 30.07
C LEU A 292 -6.67 -11.02 29.15
N VAL A 293 -5.69 -10.31 29.70
CA VAL A 293 -4.57 -9.77 28.92
C VAL A 293 -3.75 -10.88 28.28
N ALA A 294 -3.55 -12.01 28.97
CA ALA A 294 -2.84 -13.17 28.43
C ALA A 294 -3.51 -13.73 27.16
N ASP A 295 -4.84 -13.81 27.16
CA ASP A 295 -5.60 -14.27 25.99
C ASP A 295 -5.59 -13.25 24.86
N LEU A 296 -5.68 -11.96 25.20
CA LEU A 296 -5.80 -10.89 24.21
C LEU A 296 -4.47 -10.56 23.54
N ILE A 297 -3.33 -10.55 24.25
CA ILE A 297 -2.06 -10.01 23.75
C ILE A 297 -1.53 -10.74 22.50
N GLY A 298 -1.90 -12.01 22.31
CA GLY A 298 -1.55 -12.79 21.11
C GLY A 298 -2.47 -12.55 19.91
N SER A 299 -3.56 -11.80 20.10
CA SER A 299 -4.59 -11.60 19.08
C SER A 299 -4.23 -10.45 18.12
N PRO A 300 -4.45 -10.60 16.80
CA PRO A 300 -4.14 -9.55 15.81
C PRO A 300 -4.92 -8.25 16.04
N GLY A 301 -6.12 -8.32 16.66
CA GLY A 301 -6.92 -7.14 16.98
C GLY A 301 -6.26 -6.16 17.96
N VAL A 302 -5.33 -6.62 18.82
CA VAL A 302 -4.71 -5.78 19.86
C VAL A 302 -3.80 -4.69 19.29
N VAL A 303 -3.28 -4.87 18.08
CA VAL A 303 -2.48 -3.84 17.38
C VAL A 303 -3.24 -2.50 17.28
N ARG A 304 -4.58 -2.56 17.21
CA ARG A 304 -5.46 -1.37 17.13
C ARG A 304 -6.16 -1.03 18.44
N ALA A 305 -5.68 -1.57 19.56
CA ALA A 305 -6.29 -1.33 20.86
C ALA A 305 -6.15 0.15 21.29
N PRO A 306 -7.22 0.77 21.83
CA PRO A 306 -7.24 2.18 22.27
C PRO A 306 -6.22 2.45 23.40
N SER A 307 -5.79 3.71 23.58
CA SER A 307 -4.86 4.07 24.67
C SER A 307 -5.38 3.67 26.05
N SER A 308 -6.70 3.76 26.28
CA SER A 308 -7.35 3.34 27.53
C SER A 308 -7.11 1.87 27.87
N PHE A 309 -6.95 0.99 26.87
CA PHE A 309 -6.60 -0.41 27.07
C PHE A 309 -5.19 -0.54 27.64
N TRP A 310 -4.22 0.12 26.99
CA TRP A 310 -2.81 0.09 27.40
C TRP A 310 -2.58 0.73 28.77
N GLU A 311 -3.22 1.87 29.05
CA GLU A 311 -3.13 2.56 30.34
C GLU A 311 -3.72 1.70 31.47
N THR A 312 -4.89 1.09 31.24
CA THR A 312 -5.61 0.37 32.29
C THR A 312 -4.96 -0.98 32.62
N TYR A 313 -4.49 -1.71 31.61
CA TYR A 313 -3.94 -3.05 31.78
C TYR A 313 -2.41 -3.09 31.87
N ARG A 314 -1.74 -1.94 31.95
CA ARG A 314 -0.28 -1.82 31.98
C ARG A 314 0.37 -2.69 33.05
N SER A 315 -0.13 -2.63 34.29
CA SER A 315 0.42 -3.39 35.42
C SER A 315 0.25 -4.90 35.24
N ALA A 316 -0.93 -5.34 34.78
CA ALA A 316 -1.22 -6.73 34.50
C ALA A 316 -0.32 -7.28 33.39
N LEU A 317 -0.13 -6.51 32.31
CA LEU A 317 0.74 -6.85 31.19
C LEU A 317 2.21 -6.94 31.61
N VAL A 318 2.71 -5.97 32.41
CA VAL A 318 4.09 -5.99 32.92
C VAL A 318 4.32 -7.20 33.83
N ALA A 319 3.39 -7.50 34.74
CA ALA A 319 3.48 -8.66 35.61
C ALA A 319 3.51 -9.98 34.81
N LEU A 320 2.64 -10.08 33.80
CA LEU A 320 2.59 -11.25 32.91
C LEU A 320 3.87 -11.40 32.09
N ALA A 321 4.36 -10.34 31.46
CA ALA A 321 5.58 -10.36 30.66
C ALA A 321 6.81 -10.71 31.50
N ARG A 322 6.88 -10.26 32.76
CA ARG A 322 7.99 -10.63 33.65
C ARG A 322 8.04 -12.13 33.94
N GLN A 323 6.90 -12.81 33.95
CA GLN A 323 6.78 -14.24 34.21
C GLN A 323 6.93 -15.11 32.95
N ASP A 324 6.51 -14.61 31.78
CA ASP A 324 6.47 -15.37 30.53
C ASP A 324 7.27 -14.70 29.40
N THR A 325 8.37 -15.34 28.99
CA THR A 325 9.23 -14.90 27.89
C THR A 325 8.50 -14.89 26.54
N ALA A 326 7.51 -15.75 26.32
CA ALA A 326 6.71 -15.74 25.08
C ALA A 326 5.88 -14.46 24.98
N VAL A 327 5.39 -13.91 26.10
CA VAL A 327 4.67 -12.63 26.13
C VAL A 327 5.63 -11.48 25.80
N ARG A 328 6.86 -11.49 26.33
CA ARG A 328 7.89 -10.52 25.95
C ARG A 328 8.16 -10.53 24.45
N ALA A 329 8.35 -11.71 23.86
CA ALA A 329 8.57 -11.85 22.42
C ALA A 329 7.36 -11.37 21.60
N ARG A 330 6.12 -11.63 22.06
CA ARG A 330 4.90 -11.10 21.42
C ARG A 330 4.84 -9.59 21.44
N LEU A 331 5.23 -8.94 22.54
CA LEU A 331 5.30 -7.47 22.63
C LEU A 331 6.28 -6.88 21.62
N LEU A 332 7.37 -7.57 21.30
CA LEU A 332 8.32 -7.17 20.24
C LEU A 332 7.80 -7.48 18.82
N GLY A 333 6.73 -8.25 18.70
CA GLY A 333 6.15 -8.68 17.44
C GLY A 333 5.33 -7.60 16.72
N PHE A 334 4.81 -6.61 17.44
CA PHE A 334 3.93 -5.58 16.87
C PHE A 334 4.16 -4.19 17.46
N PHE A 335 3.56 -3.18 16.82
CA PHE A 335 3.57 -1.78 17.28
C PHE A 335 2.14 -1.26 17.31
N PRO A 336 1.63 -0.77 18.46
CA PRO A 336 0.23 -0.34 18.54
C PRO A 336 -0.03 0.90 17.66
N GLU A 337 -1.05 0.84 16.81
CA GLU A 337 -1.40 1.92 15.87
C GLU A 337 -1.81 3.21 16.59
N THR A 338 -2.38 3.10 17.79
CA THR A 338 -2.81 4.25 18.59
C THR A 338 -1.67 5.15 19.06
N PHE A 339 -0.45 4.62 19.10
CA PHE A 339 0.75 5.42 19.37
C PHE A 339 1.23 6.19 18.13
N SER A 340 0.64 5.95 16.95
CA SER A 340 1.01 6.55 15.65
C SER A 340 -0.10 7.41 15.00
N GLU A 341 -1.38 7.19 15.34
CA GLU A 341 -2.54 7.81 14.68
C GLU A 341 -2.68 9.33 14.95
N SER A 342 -2.12 9.80 16.05
CA SER A 342 -2.11 11.21 16.38
C SER A 342 -0.68 11.71 16.31
N GLY A 343 -0.28 12.29 15.18
CA GLY A 343 0.92 13.15 15.10
C GLY A 343 0.92 14.33 16.09
N ARG A 344 -0.04 14.38 17.03
CA ARG A 344 -0.21 15.29 18.16
C ARG A 344 0.12 14.66 19.53
N ASN A 345 0.19 13.33 19.66
CA ASN A 345 0.59 12.68 20.92
C ASN A 345 2.10 12.45 20.92
N ALA A 346 2.86 13.43 21.43
CA ALA A 346 4.31 13.35 21.57
C ALA A 346 4.76 12.19 22.50
N ASP A 347 3.85 11.67 23.33
CA ASP A 347 4.15 10.69 24.37
C ASP A 347 3.96 9.22 23.93
N GLY A 348 3.50 8.97 22.70
CA GLY A 348 3.17 7.61 22.26
C GLY A 348 4.37 6.69 22.08
N GLU A 349 5.38 7.13 21.31
CA GLU A 349 6.61 6.36 21.10
C GLU A 349 7.40 6.17 22.42
N PRO A 350 7.62 7.21 23.25
CA PRO A 350 8.25 7.05 24.55
C PRO A 350 7.46 6.12 25.49
N GLY A 351 6.13 6.20 25.49
CA GLY A 351 5.26 5.37 26.33
C GLY A 351 5.33 3.88 26.00
N TRP A 352 5.47 3.54 24.71
CA TRP A 352 5.67 2.16 24.26
C TRP A 352 7.05 1.62 24.64
N LEU A 353 8.12 2.39 24.41
CA LEU A 353 9.47 1.99 24.80
C LEU A 353 9.60 1.81 26.32
N ALA A 354 8.96 2.68 27.11
CA ALA A 354 8.90 2.54 28.56
C ALA A 354 8.17 1.25 28.99
N LEU A 355 7.08 0.89 28.30
CA LEU A 355 6.36 -0.36 28.56
C LEU A 355 7.23 -1.58 28.27
N LEU A 356 7.95 -1.58 27.14
CA LEU A 356 8.88 -2.65 26.79
C LEU A 356 9.98 -2.81 27.86
N ALA A 357 10.57 -1.70 28.33
CA ALA A 357 11.56 -1.72 29.39
C ALA A 357 10.99 -2.23 30.73
N GLU A 358 9.82 -1.76 31.15
CA GLU A 358 9.19 -2.21 32.41
C GLU A 358 8.82 -3.69 32.39
N SER A 359 8.42 -4.20 31.21
CA SER A 359 8.06 -5.59 30.96
C SER A 359 9.27 -6.54 30.88
N GLY A 360 10.50 -6.00 30.76
CA GLY A 360 11.72 -6.77 30.51
C GLY A 360 11.79 -7.35 29.09
N ALA A 361 10.99 -6.83 28.16
CA ALA A 361 11.03 -7.27 26.77
C ALA A 361 12.28 -6.76 26.04
N ASP A 362 12.79 -5.59 26.42
CA ASP A 362 14.05 -5.07 25.87
C ASP A 362 15.26 -5.95 26.21
N GLU A 363 15.21 -6.73 27.30
CA GLU A 363 16.23 -7.74 27.63
C GLU A 363 16.43 -8.75 26.49
N LEU A 364 15.35 -9.12 25.76
CA LEU A 364 15.45 -10.01 24.60
C LEU A 364 16.16 -9.37 23.40
N LEU A 365 16.22 -8.04 23.34
CA LEU A 365 16.94 -7.29 22.31
C LEU A 365 18.41 -7.02 22.70
N THR A 366 18.73 -7.05 24.00
CA THR A 366 20.06 -6.68 24.52
C THR A 366 20.89 -7.87 25.01
N ALA A 367 20.26 -8.98 25.41
CA ALA A 367 20.96 -10.14 25.95
C ALA A 367 21.82 -10.81 24.88
N LEU A 368 23.10 -11.03 25.19
CA LEU A 368 24.02 -11.78 24.33
C LEU A 368 23.55 -13.24 24.22
N PRO A 369 23.76 -13.90 23.05
CA PRO A 369 23.44 -15.30 22.92
C PRO A 369 24.35 -16.14 23.83
N ASP A 370 23.79 -17.09 24.57
CA ASP A 370 24.56 -18.00 25.41
C ASP A 370 25.52 -18.82 24.54
N THR A 371 26.82 -18.57 24.68
CA THR A 371 27.88 -19.28 23.95
C THR A 371 28.33 -20.58 24.62
N SER A 372 27.73 -20.92 25.77
CA SER A 372 28.19 -21.98 26.69
C SER A 372 27.26 -23.18 26.83
N GLY A 373 26.18 -23.28 26.04
CA GLY A 373 25.27 -24.42 26.08
C GLY A 373 25.12 -25.08 24.71
N THR A 374 25.26 -26.40 24.66
CA THR A 374 24.83 -27.29 23.57
C THR A 374 23.55 -26.75 22.92
N PRO A 375 23.42 -26.73 21.57
CA PRO A 375 22.19 -26.25 20.94
C PRO A 375 21.02 -27.04 21.52
N ALA A 376 20.22 -26.36 22.34
CA ALA A 376 18.99 -26.92 22.86
C ALA A 376 18.03 -27.04 21.68
N SER A 377 18.18 -28.13 20.92
CA SER A 377 17.08 -28.72 20.17
C SER A 377 15.91 -28.77 21.14
N ASP A 378 14.84 -28.05 20.82
CA ASP A 378 13.54 -28.02 21.49
C ASP A 378 13.25 -26.84 22.45
N SER A 379 14.04 -25.77 22.43
CA SER A 379 13.55 -24.47 22.92
C SER A 379 12.67 -23.80 21.87
N ALA A 380 11.35 -24.04 21.91
CA ALA A 380 10.34 -23.38 21.08
C ALA A 380 10.13 -21.88 21.42
N ALA A 381 11.15 -21.20 21.96
CA ALA A 381 11.10 -19.76 22.19
C ALA A 381 11.36 -19.04 20.86
N PRO A 382 10.46 -18.16 20.38
CA PRO A 382 10.66 -17.43 19.14
C PRO A 382 11.90 -16.54 19.28
N SER A 383 12.94 -16.80 18.46
CA SER A 383 14.14 -15.97 18.42
C SER A 383 13.79 -14.60 17.85
N VAL A 384 13.91 -13.54 18.64
CA VAL A 384 13.70 -12.17 18.19
C VAL A 384 15.01 -11.62 17.63
N SER A 385 14.99 -11.16 16.38
CA SER A 385 16.13 -10.49 15.75
C SER A 385 16.13 -9.00 16.14
N PRO A 386 17.18 -8.50 16.85
CA PRO A 386 17.26 -7.10 17.26
C PRO A 386 17.38 -6.14 16.07
N ALA A 387 18.08 -6.55 15.01
CA ALA A 387 18.23 -5.79 13.78
C ALA A 387 16.89 -5.64 13.03
N ASP A 388 16.13 -6.73 12.89
CA ASP A 388 14.81 -6.69 12.26
C ASP A 388 13.80 -5.90 13.09
N TRP A 389 13.89 -5.99 14.42
CA TRP A 389 13.05 -5.18 15.30
C TRP A 389 13.31 -3.69 15.10
N LEU A 390 14.58 -3.27 15.08
CA LEU A 390 14.97 -1.87 14.90
C LEU A 390 14.56 -1.34 13.51
N ALA A 391 14.72 -2.14 12.45
CA ALA A 391 14.27 -1.80 11.12
C ALA A 391 12.73 -1.61 11.05
N ARG A 392 11.96 -2.53 11.64
CA ARG A 392 10.50 -2.41 11.69
C ARG A 392 10.03 -1.24 12.57
N TRP A 393 10.77 -0.93 13.64
CA TRP A 393 10.50 0.22 14.51
C TRP A 393 10.72 1.55 13.78
N GLU A 394 11.82 1.71 13.04
CA GLU A 394 12.04 2.89 12.20
C GLU A 394 10.99 3.01 11.09
N ALA A 395 10.61 1.89 10.47
CA ALA A 395 9.55 1.87 9.48
C ALA A 395 8.20 2.30 10.08
N HIS A 396 7.91 1.92 11.33
CA HIS A 396 6.72 2.34 12.07
C HIS A 396 6.73 3.84 12.36
N ARG A 397 7.84 4.38 12.90
CA ARG A 397 8.02 5.82 13.18
C ARG A 397 7.89 6.67 11.90
N GLY A 398 8.34 6.15 10.76
CA GLY A 398 8.26 6.80 9.45
C GLY A 398 6.92 6.67 8.70
N ARG A 399 5.88 6.02 9.26
CA ARG A 399 4.60 5.81 8.52
C ARG A 399 3.81 7.10 8.29
N SER A 400 3.74 7.95 9.31
CA SER A 400 2.88 9.15 9.33
C SER A 400 3.65 10.44 9.07
N ARG A 401 4.98 10.37 8.93
CA ARG A 401 5.87 11.52 8.76
C ARG A 401 6.82 11.27 7.60
N VAL A 402 7.22 12.35 6.92
CA VAL A 402 8.28 12.28 5.90
C VAL A 402 9.63 11.91 6.53
N THR A 403 9.81 12.22 7.82
CA THR A 403 11.04 11.98 8.58
C THR A 403 10.73 11.56 10.01
N SER A 404 11.35 10.49 10.50
CA SER A 404 11.40 10.18 11.93
C SER A 404 12.26 11.25 12.62
N GLY A 405 11.68 12.01 13.55
CA GLY A 405 12.42 13.00 14.37
C GLY A 405 13.16 12.32 15.51
N ARG A 406 14.15 12.97 16.14
CA ARG A 406 15.05 12.33 17.11
C ARG A 406 14.29 11.72 18.29
N CYS A 407 14.66 10.50 18.68
CA CYS A 407 14.02 9.79 19.80
C CYS A 407 15.06 9.30 20.82
N PRO A 408 15.20 9.97 21.99
CA PRO A 408 16.16 9.59 23.03
C PRO A 408 15.99 8.15 23.51
N GLY A 409 14.73 7.68 23.61
CA GLY A 409 14.44 6.30 24.01
C GLY A 409 14.98 5.27 23.02
N THR A 410 14.85 5.54 21.71
CA THR A 410 15.36 4.66 20.65
C THR A 410 16.89 4.64 20.65
N LEU A 411 17.53 5.81 20.78
CA LEU A 411 18.99 5.92 20.88
C LEU A 411 19.52 5.19 22.12
N GLY A 412 18.88 5.38 23.28
CA GLY A 412 19.26 4.73 24.52
C GLY A 412 19.07 3.20 24.49
N LEU A 413 18.01 2.71 23.85
CA LEU A 413 17.81 1.27 23.65
C LEU A 413 18.84 0.69 22.67
N THR A 414 19.07 1.35 21.53
CA THR A 414 20.06 0.91 20.53
C THR A 414 21.47 0.85 21.11
N ALA A 415 21.84 1.81 21.96
CA ALA A 415 23.11 1.79 22.66
C ALA A 415 23.26 0.56 23.57
N ARG A 416 22.18 0.11 24.24
CA ARG A 416 22.19 -1.14 25.02
C ARG A 416 22.20 -2.40 24.13
N MET A 417 21.58 -2.33 22.95
CA MET A 417 21.56 -3.42 21.97
C MET A 417 22.91 -3.61 21.25
N ALA A 418 23.86 -2.67 21.38
CA ALA A 418 25.06 -2.61 20.55
C ALA A 418 25.91 -3.89 20.58
N ASP A 419 26.15 -4.46 21.77
CA ASP A 419 26.90 -5.71 21.91
C ASP A 419 26.20 -6.88 21.20
N ARG A 420 24.87 -6.97 21.37
CA ARG A 420 24.07 -8.00 20.74
C ARG A 420 24.02 -7.86 19.22
N LEU A 421 23.77 -6.65 18.72
CA LEU A 421 23.73 -6.36 17.28
C LEU A 421 25.07 -6.65 16.60
N ARG A 422 26.20 -6.37 17.28
CA ARG A 422 27.53 -6.77 16.80
C ARG A 422 27.72 -8.28 16.78
N ALA A 423 27.29 -8.98 17.83
CA ALA A 423 27.43 -10.43 17.94
C ALA A 423 26.60 -11.18 16.89
N ASP A 424 25.38 -10.71 16.60
CA ASP A 424 24.51 -11.32 15.58
C ASP A 424 25.05 -11.08 14.15
N GLY A 425 25.80 -10.00 13.93
CA GLY A 425 26.40 -9.65 12.63
C GLY A 425 25.38 -9.35 11.51
N HIS A 426 24.09 -9.32 11.83
CA HIS A 426 23.02 -9.04 10.86
C HIS A 426 22.91 -7.52 10.61
N PRO A 427 23.05 -7.05 9.35
CA PRO A 427 22.96 -5.63 9.05
C PRO A 427 21.60 -5.01 9.38
N VAL A 428 21.60 -3.84 10.02
CA VAL A 428 20.38 -3.09 10.34
C VAL A 428 19.92 -2.28 9.13
N GLU A 429 18.67 -2.46 8.69
CA GLU A 429 18.07 -1.66 7.62
C GLU A 429 17.41 -0.36 8.15
N LEU A 430 18.15 0.74 8.13
CA LEU A 430 17.67 2.04 8.62
C LEU A 430 16.95 2.90 7.58
N PHE A 431 17.18 2.67 6.28
CA PHE A 431 16.64 3.50 5.21
C PHE A 431 15.22 3.08 4.81
N GLN A 432 14.23 3.69 5.49
CA GLN A 432 12.81 3.38 5.39
C GLN A 432 12.02 4.50 4.66
N GLY A 433 10.85 4.17 4.10
CA GLY A 433 9.90 5.15 3.55
C GLY A 433 9.33 4.82 2.16
N ARG A 434 8.08 5.26 1.91
CA ARG A 434 7.31 4.95 0.68
C ARG A 434 7.73 5.78 -0.54
N TRP A 435 7.99 7.07 -0.34
CA TRP A 435 8.27 8.05 -1.39
C TRP A 435 9.75 8.44 -1.47
N GLN A 436 10.40 8.55 -0.31
CA GLN A 436 11.82 8.78 -0.15
C GLN A 436 12.32 7.80 0.91
N ARG A 437 13.47 7.18 0.71
CA ARG A 437 14.10 6.32 1.71
C ARG A 437 15.01 7.19 2.57
N THR A 438 14.63 7.40 3.82
CA THR A 438 15.36 8.24 4.78
C THR A 438 15.73 7.46 6.04
N ALA A 439 16.79 7.90 6.72
CA ALA A 439 17.20 7.38 8.01
C ALA A 439 17.30 8.52 9.04
N ASP A 440 17.03 8.20 10.31
CA ASP A 440 17.34 9.06 11.46
C ASP A 440 18.87 9.19 11.57
N LEU A 441 19.38 10.43 11.45
CA LEU A 441 20.82 10.72 11.42
C LEU A 441 21.52 10.35 12.73
N ASP A 442 20.86 10.54 13.86
CA ASP A 442 21.46 10.24 15.17
C ASP A 442 21.55 8.74 15.40
N LEU A 443 20.52 8.00 14.95
CA LEU A 443 20.51 6.55 15.00
C LEU A 443 21.55 5.93 14.05
N LEU A 444 21.67 6.46 12.83
CA LEU A 444 22.68 6.04 11.86
C LEU A 444 24.09 6.24 12.41
N ASP A 445 24.38 7.44 12.95
CA ASP A 445 25.70 7.72 13.53
C ASP A 445 25.99 6.84 14.74
N LEU A 446 25.01 6.62 15.63
CA LEU A 446 25.16 5.74 16.78
C LEU A 446 25.50 4.30 16.37
N CYS A 447 24.81 3.76 15.36
CA CYS A 447 25.08 2.40 14.87
C CYS A 447 26.50 2.28 14.32
N LEU A 448 26.90 3.23 13.46
CA LEU A 448 28.24 3.24 12.84
C LEU A 448 29.35 3.44 13.88
N ALA A 449 29.17 4.35 14.83
CA ALA A 449 30.11 4.62 15.92
C ALA A 449 30.27 3.40 16.85
N SER A 450 29.22 2.61 17.01
CA SER A 450 29.21 1.41 17.85
C SER A 450 29.68 0.14 17.13
N GLY A 451 30.10 0.27 15.86
CA GLY A 451 30.53 -0.85 15.02
C GLY A 451 29.40 -1.81 14.62
N ILE A 452 28.14 -1.36 14.68
CA ILE A 452 26.98 -2.15 14.29
C ILE A 452 26.91 -2.16 12.76
N PRO A 453 26.77 -3.32 12.10
CA PRO A 453 26.61 -3.37 10.65
C PRO A 453 25.29 -2.69 10.25
N VAL A 454 25.37 -1.73 9.35
CA VAL A 454 24.20 -1.04 8.77
C VAL A 454 24.13 -1.41 7.30
N ALA A 455 22.96 -1.80 6.81
CA ALA A 455 22.76 -2.11 5.40
C ALA A 455 22.90 -0.84 4.57
N GLU A 456 23.86 -0.83 3.64
CA GLU A 456 23.96 0.23 2.63
C GLU A 456 22.82 0.04 1.62
N PRO A 457 21.94 1.03 1.42
CA PRO A 457 20.89 0.91 0.43
C PRO A 457 21.50 0.90 -0.98
N ASP A 458 21.04 -0.03 -1.82
CA ASP A 458 21.44 -0.06 -3.23
C ASP A 458 21.10 1.28 -3.91
N ASP A 459 22.13 2.05 -4.28
CA ASP A 459 22.01 3.33 -5.03
C ASP A 459 21.47 3.11 -6.47
N ARG A 460 21.13 1.86 -6.83
CA ARG A 460 20.88 1.40 -8.21
C ARG A 460 19.43 1.07 -8.56
N THR A 461 18.44 1.42 -7.75
CA THR A 461 17.03 1.42 -8.21
C THR A 461 16.74 2.61 -9.13
N VAL A 462 17.44 2.67 -10.27
CA VAL A 462 17.14 3.61 -11.36
C VAL A 462 15.89 3.10 -12.06
N GLY A 463 14.73 3.70 -11.76
CA GLY A 463 13.45 3.34 -12.37
C GLY A 463 12.24 3.53 -11.45
N THR A 464 12.47 3.55 -10.13
CA THR A 464 11.50 4.10 -9.18
C THR A 464 12.05 5.41 -8.64
N ALA A 465 11.29 6.49 -8.73
CA ALA A 465 11.63 7.84 -8.28
C ALA A 465 11.80 7.98 -6.74
N ARG A 466 12.45 7.02 -6.08
CA ARG A 466 12.71 7.02 -4.63
C ARG A 466 14.13 7.48 -4.40
N SER A 467 14.31 8.78 -4.17
CA SER A 467 15.61 9.30 -3.76
C SER A 467 15.98 8.76 -2.36
N LEU A 468 17.27 8.51 -2.16
CA LEU A 468 17.86 8.33 -0.83
C LEU A 468 18.16 9.71 -0.25
N GLY A 469 17.80 9.97 1.00
CA GLY A 469 18.16 11.22 1.65
C GLY A 469 18.28 11.14 3.15
N VAL A 470 18.87 12.18 3.72
CA VAL A 470 19.00 12.38 5.16
C VAL A 470 18.48 13.78 5.50
N PRO A 471 17.50 13.91 6.40
CA PRO A 471 16.79 15.17 6.60
C PRO A 471 17.58 16.14 7.49
N ILE A 472 18.66 16.71 6.96
CA ILE A 472 19.55 17.63 7.69
C ILE A 472 18.79 18.86 8.21
N GLY A 473 17.89 19.44 7.40
CA GLY A 473 17.14 20.63 7.77
C GLY A 473 16.30 20.44 9.05
N PRO A 474 15.34 19.50 9.06
CA PRO A 474 14.59 19.15 10.27
C PRO A 474 15.48 18.75 11.45
N TRP A 475 16.53 17.94 11.20
CA TRP A 475 17.44 17.47 12.24
C TRP A 475 18.19 18.60 12.96
N LEU A 476 18.62 19.66 12.26
CA LEU A 476 19.27 20.85 12.84
C LEU A 476 18.33 21.72 13.69
N THR A 477 17.02 21.64 13.41
CA THR A 477 15.99 22.36 14.16
C THR A 477 15.46 21.58 15.35
N ASP A 478 15.70 20.27 15.40
CA ASP A 478 15.28 19.41 16.48
C ASP A 478 16.14 19.66 17.74
N THR A 479 15.49 20.12 18.82
CA THR A 479 16.13 20.42 20.11
C THR A 479 16.07 19.26 21.10
N THR A 480 15.51 18.12 20.70
CA THR A 480 15.41 16.92 21.53
C THR A 480 16.81 16.42 21.90
N PRO A 481 17.06 15.92 23.13
CA PRO A 481 18.36 15.39 23.52
C PRO A 481 18.81 14.22 22.64
N GLY A 482 20.13 14.01 22.54
CA GLY A 482 20.71 12.89 21.78
C GLY A 482 21.26 13.24 20.40
N ALA A 483 21.41 14.53 20.08
CA ALA A 483 22.08 14.97 18.85
C ALA A 483 23.52 14.44 18.79
N ARG A 484 23.88 13.83 17.66
CA ARG A 484 25.20 13.27 17.39
C ARG A 484 26.07 14.24 16.60
N ASP A 485 27.38 14.04 16.64
CA ASP A 485 28.36 14.85 15.93
C ASP A 485 28.58 14.41 14.47
N LEU A 486 27.95 13.30 14.05
CA LEU A 486 28.01 12.69 12.72
C LEU A 486 29.41 12.21 12.30
N THR A 487 30.34 12.05 13.24
CA THR A 487 31.73 11.66 12.95
C THR A 487 31.79 10.27 12.30
N ALA A 488 31.05 9.30 12.83
CA ALA A 488 31.07 7.93 12.31
C ALA A 488 30.38 7.81 10.95
N VAL A 489 29.36 8.63 10.69
CA VAL A 489 28.74 8.74 9.35
C VAL A 489 29.76 9.27 8.33
N ALA A 490 30.53 10.30 8.70
CA ALA A 490 31.47 10.96 7.80
C ALA A 490 32.74 10.15 7.53
N GLU A 491 33.09 9.18 8.37
CA GLU A 491 34.20 8.24 8.16
C GLU A 491 33.88 7.17 7.12
N ARG A 492 32.60 6.88 6.87
CA ARG A 492 32.16 5.87 5.89
C ARG A 492 31.99 6.50 4.50
N PRO A 493 32.71 6.03 3.46
CA PRO A 493 32.68 6.67 2.14
C PRO A 493 31.28 6.83 1.53
N PHE A 494 30.44 5.78 1.60
CA PHE A 494 29.09 5.81 1.07
C PHE A 494 28.23 6.88 1.77
N PHE A 495 28.20 6.87 3.10
CA PHE A 495 27.38 7.82 3.87
C PHE A 495 27.94 9.24 3.84
N ARG A 496 29.26 9.43 3.73
CA ARG A 496 29.88 10.74 3.50
C ARG A 496 29.43 11.33 2.17
N ALA A 497 29.41 10.55 1.09
CA ALA A 497 28.92 10.98 -0.21
C ALA A 497 27.42 11.35 -0.14
N LEU A 498 26.62 10.55 0.58
CA LEU A 498 25.21 10.85 0.82
C LEU A 498 25.03 12.17 1.60
N LEU A 499 25.79 12.38 2.67
CA LEU A 499 25.78 13.64 3.43
C LEU A 499 26.15 14.83 2.54
N SER A 500 27.23 14.72 1.75
CA SER A 500 27.66 15.79 0.83
C SER A 500 26.59 16.17 -0.19
N ARG A 501 25.90 15.18 -0.78
CA ARG A 501 24.77 15.42 -1.68
C ARG A 501 23.65 16.19 -0.99
N ASN A 502 23.21 15.71 0.18
CA ASN A 502 22.10 16.32 0.92
C ASN A 502 22.46 17.72 1.45
N VAL A 503 23.72 17.98 1.81
CA VAL A 503 24.22 19.34 2.16
C VAL A 503 24.08 20.27 0.95
N GLY A 504 24.44 19.82 -0.25
CA GLY A 504 24.24 20.60 -1.47
C GLY A 504 22.77 20.91 -1.76
N ASP A 505 21.88 19.96 -1.50
CA ASP A 505 20.43 20.11 -1.72
C ASP A 505 19.78 21.13 -0.76
N LEU A 506 20.42 21.46 0.38
CA LEU A 506 19.95 22.52 1.29
C LEU A 506 19.88 23.90 0.63
N GLY A 507 20.66 24.09 -0.44
CA GLY A 507 20.68 25.32 -1.23
C GLY A 507 19.67 25.33 -2.39
N ASP A 508 19.04 24.20 -2.72
CA ASP A 508 18.19 24.11 -3.91
C ASP A 508 16.74 24.53 -3.60
N GLY A 509 16.23 25.48 -4.39
CA GLY A 509 15.05 26.30 -4.06
C GLY A 509 13.70 25.60 -4.15
N HIS A 510 13.66 24.30 -4.47
CA HIS A 510 12.40 23.63 -4.85
C HIS A 510 11.63 22.99 -3.71
N ARG A 511 12.17 22.87 -2.49
CA ARG A 511 11.34 22.36 -1.38
C ARG A 511 11.71 22.83 0.04
N GLN A 512 12.98 23.07 0.38
CA GLN A 512 13.38 23.37 1.77
C GLN A 512 14.70 24.17 1.85
N ARG A 513 14.73 25.41 1.31
CA ARG A 513 15.89 26.29 1.54
C ARG A 513 15.99 26.60 3.04
N LEU A 514 17.12 26.27 3.67
CA LEU A 514 17.40 26.69 5.04
C LEU A 514 17.47 28.22 5.16
N SER A 515 17.02 28.76 6.28
CA SER A 515 17.26 30.16 6.63
C SER A 515 18.75 30.41 6.86
N ASP A 516 19.17 31.68 6.83
CA ASP A 516 20.57 32.05 7.12
C ASP A 516 21.00 31.56 8.53
N ALA A 517 20.08 31.57 9.50
CA ALA A 517 20.32 30.99 10.83
C ALA A 517 20.53 29.45 10.79
N GLY A 518 19.80 28.75 9.91
CA GLY A 518 19.99 27.32 9.67
C GLY A 518 21.32 27.01 9.02
N LEU A 519 21.76 27.82 8.05
CA LEU A 519 23.07 27.69 7.43
C LEU A 519 24.21 27.98 8.42
N ALA A 520 24.04 28.97 9.31
CA ALA A 520 25.00 29.24 10.38
C ALA A 520 25.18 28.02 11.31
N LYS A 521 24.11 27.27 11.59
CA LYS A 521 24.21 26.00 12.34
C LYS A 521 25.00 24.92 11.59
N VAL A 522 24.81 24.81 10.27
CA VAL A 522 25.62 23.90 9.43
C VAL A 522 27.11 24.28 9.51
N ALA A 523 27.40 25.58 9.39
CA ALA A 523 28.77 26.12 9.44
C ALA A 523 29.44 25.97 10.82
N ALA A 524 28.66 26.03 11.91
CA ALA A 524 29.16 25.85 13.27
C ALA A 524 29.36 24.37 13.66
N HIS A 525 28.76 23.43 12.92
CA HIS A 525 28.80 22.01 13.27
C HIS A 525 30.13 21.36 12.84
N PRO A 526 30.79 20.54 13.68
CA PRO A 526 32.15 20.05 13.45
C PRO A 526 32.30 19.25 12.15
N VAL A 527 31.40 18.30 11.89
CA VAL A 527 31.47 17.45 10.66
C VAL A 527 30.85 18.13 9.44
N LEU A 528 29.63 18.66 9.57
CA LEU A 528 28.94 19.31 8.45
C LEU A 528 29.68 20.53 7.89
N SER A 529 30.42 21.29 8.71
CA SER A 529 31.25 22.40 8.22
C SER A 529 32.38 21.93 7.30
N VAL A 530 33.01 20.80 7.61
CA VAL A 530 34.05 20.17 6.78
C VAL A 530 33.45 19.66 5.48
N ILE A 531 32.32 18.95 5.53
CA ILE A 531 31.61 18.46 4.34
C ILE A 531 31.14 19.63 3.46
N LEU A 532 30.63 20.69 4.07
CA LEU A 532 30.22 21.91 3.37
C LEU A 532 31.42 22.59 2.70
N ARG A 533 32.57 22.70 3.39
CA ARG A 533 33.80 23.23 2.81
C ARG A 533 34.24 22.43 1.59
N GLU A 534 34.33 21.11 1.71
CA GLU A 534 34.70 20.22 0.60
C GLU A 534 33.74 20.38 -0.58
N TRP A 535 32.44 20.40 -0.30
CA TRP A 535 31.42 20.58 -1.33
C TRP A 535 31.54 21.95 -2.02
N LEU A 536 31.72 23.04 -1.27
CA LEU A 536 31.89 24.40 -1.80
C LEU A 536 33.15 24.52 -2.64
N THR A 537 34.27 23.96 -2.19
CA THR A 537 35.53 23.93 -2.95
C THR A 537 35.35 23.17 -4.26
N ALA A 538 34.75 21.98 -4.24
CA ALA A 538 34.47 21.21 -5.45
C ALA A 538 33.54 21.96 -6.43
N ARG A 539 32.54 22.70 -5.92
CA ARG A 539 31.70 23.56 -6.77
C ARG A 539 32.46 24.76 -7.32
N ALA A 540 33.38 25.36 -6.56
CA ALA A 540 34.22 26.46 -7.07
C ALA A 540 35.20 25.96 -8.15
N GLU A 541 35.75 24.76 -8.01
CA GLU A 541 36.54 24.11 -9.06
C GLU A 541 35.70 23.80 -10.31
N GLU A 542 34.48 23.32 -10.14
CA GLU A 542 33.55 23.14 -11.27
C GLU A 542 33.16 24.47 -11.94
N TYR A 543 33.11 25.55 -11.17
CA TYR A 543 32.86 26.90 -11.68
C TYR A 543 34.03 27.34 -12.57
N THR A 544 35.27 27.20 -12.11
CA THR A 544 36.45 27.58 -12.90
C THR A 544 36.76 26.64 -14.06
N ALA A 545 36.34 25.37 -13.96
CA ALA A 545 36.43 24.39 -15.04
C ALA A 545 35.32 24.54 -16.10
N ALA A 546 34.33 25.42 -15.88
CA ALA A 546 33.21 25.59 -16.80
C ALA A 546 33.69 25.98 -18.21
N ARG A 547 33.16 25.29 -19.23
CA ARG A 547 33.46 25.54 -20.65
C ARG A 547 32.44 26.44 -21.35
N GLY A 548 31.37 26.82 -20.66
CA GLY A 548 30.40 27.80 -21.14
C GLY A 548 29.54 28.40 -20.03
N LEU A 549 28.91 29.54 -20.32
CA LEU A 549 28.08 30.28 -19.36
C LEU A 549 26.93 29.48 -18.72
N PRO A 550 26.22 28.56 -19.41
CA PRO A 550 25.13 27.81 -18.77
C PRO A 550 25.61 26.96 -17.59
N ARG A 551 26.76 26.28 -17.73
CA ARG A 551 27.37 25.51 -16.64
C ARG A 551 27.86 26.43 -15.53
N LEU A 552 28.55 27.52 -15.89
CA LEU A 552 29.00 28.54 -14.95
C LEU A 552 27.84 29.08 -14.09
N ARG A 553 26.73 29.50 -14.73
CA ARG A 553 25.51 29.98 -14.07
C ARG A 553 24.88 28.94 -13.16
N THR A 554 24.81 27.68 -13.61
CA THR A 554 24.23 26.59 -12.81
C THR A 554 25.04 26.37 -11.53
N THR A 555 26.37 26.35 -11.64
CA THR A 555 27.26 26.20 -10.49
C THR A 555 27.21 27.42 -9.58
N LEU A 556 27.19 28.64 -10.14
CA LEU A 556 27.06 29.88 -9.36
C LEU A 556 25.74 29.94 -8.59
N ASN A 557 24.62 29.56 -9.21
CA ASN A 557 23.31 29.54 -8.54
C ASN A 557 23.35 28.61 -7.32
N ARG A 558 23.96 27.43 -7.44
CA ARG A 558 24.14 26.48 -6.33
C ARG A 558 24.99 27.08 -5.20
N LEU A 559 26.08 27.76 -5.55
CA LEU A 559 26.97 28.44 -4.59
C LEU A 559 26.27 29.62 -3.90
N SER A 560 25.47 30.39 -4.64
CA SER A 560 24.79 31.61 -4.16
C SER A 560 23.83 31.35 -2.99
N SER A 561 23.34 30.12 -2.86
CA SER A 561 22.49 29.70 -1.76
C SER A 561 23.20 29.69 -0.41
N PHE A 562 24.54 29.57 -0.40
CA PHE A 562 25.40 29.53 0.79
C PHE A 562 26.13 30.85 1.05
N ARG A 563 25.73 31.95 0.39
CA ARG A 563 26.41 33.26 0.49
C ARG A 563 26.62 33.76 1.92
N SER A 564 25.73 33.40 2.85
CA SER A 564 25.78 33.86 4.25
C SER A 564 26.86 33.18 5.09
N VAL A 565 27.43 32.06 4.62
CA VAL A 565 28.43 31.27 5.36
C VAL A 565 29.68 30.92 4.55
N VAL A 566 29.66 31.11 3.22
CA VAL A 566 30.76 30.68 2.33
C VAL A 566 32.10 31.32 2.68
N THR A 567 32.13 32.59 3.07
CA THR A 567 33.36 33.32 3.42
C THR A 567 34.05 32.72 4.65
N ASP A 568 33.25 32.31 5.64
CA ASP A 568 33.76 31.74 6.89
C ASP A 568 34.16 30.27 6.73
N VAL A 569 33.36 29.51 5.97
CA VAL A 569 33.54 28.05 5.82
C VAL A 569 34.60 27.71 4.78
N ALA A 570 34.62 28.40 3.65
CA ALA A 570 35.46 28.08 2.48
C ALA A 570 36.03 29.35 1.83
N PRO A 571 36.91 30.12 2.51
CA PRO A 571 37.49 31.35 1.96
C PRO A 571 38.28 31.11 0.68
N ASP A 572 38.91 29.94 0.54
CA ASP A 572 39.68 29.56 -0.64
C ASP A 572 38.79 29.38 -1.87
N ALA A 573 37.57 28.85 -1.70
CA ALA A 573 36.57 28.73 -2.75
C ALA A 573 36.11 30.12 -3.24
N VAL A 574 35.95 31.07 -2.32
CA VAL A 574 35.63 32.48 -2.67
C VAL A 574 36.76 33.10 -3.49
N ARG A 575 38.01 32.98 -3.04
CA ARG A 575 39.17 33.50 -3.80
C ARG A 575 39.28 32.86 -5.19
N LEU A 576 38.97 31.57 -5.31
CA LEU A 576 38.98 30.86 -6.59
C LEU A 576 37.91 31.42 -7.55
N ILE A 577 36.73 31.77 -7.06
CA ILE A 577 35.66 32.38 -7.86
C ILE A 577 36.01 33.82 -8.25
N GLU A 578 36.51 34.62 -7.30
CA GLU A 578 36.88 36.03 -7.52
C GLU A 578 38.03 36.20 -8.53
N SER A 579 38.98 35.25 -8.53
CA SER A 579 40.13 35.27 -9.45
C SER A 579 39.81 34.75 -10.85
N HIS A 580 38.62 34.19 -11.07
CA HIS A 580 38.25 33.62 -12.36
C HIS A 580 37.79 34.69 -13.36
N ASP A 581 38.57 34.90 -14.42
CA ASP A 581 38.20 35.81 -15.51
C ASP A 581 37.10 35.20 -16.37
N VAL A 582 35.89 35.77 -16.28
CA VAL A 582 34.71 35.34 -17.03
C VAL A 582 34.70 35.88 -18.46
N VAL A 583 35.51 36.91 -18.79
CA VAL A 583 35.48 37.57 -20.11
C VAL A 583 35.85 36.61 -21.25
N PRO A 584 36.92 35.79 -21.17
CA PRO A 584 37.24 34.80 -22.20
C PRO A 584 36.14 33.75 -22.37
N LEU A 585 35.50 33.33 -21.26
CA LEU A 585 34.43 32.34 -21.27
C LEU A 585 33.15 32.90 -21.93
N LEU A 586 32.80 34.15 -21.62
CA LEU A 586 31.72 34.89 -22.28
C LEU A 586 31.99 35.01 -23.78
N ALA A 587 33.18 35.49 -24.16
CA ALA A 587 33.56 35.63 -25.55
C ALA A 587 33.52 34.29 -26.30
N SER A 588 34.03 33.21 -25.68
CA SER A 588 33.95 31.86 -26.26
C SER A 588 32.50 31.39 -26.40
N THR A 589 31.66 31.59 -25.37
CA THR A 589 30.25 31.16 -25.39
C THR A 589 29.46 31.90 -26.48
N LEU A 590 29.68 33.20 -26.64
CA LEU A 590 29.03 33.99 -27.70
C LEU A 590 29.52 33.58 -29.09
N ARG A 591 30.81 33.28 -29.26
CA ARG A 591 31.34 32.80 -30.55
C ARG A 591 30.84 31.40 -30.92
N THR A 592 30.52 30.57 -29.94
CA THR A 592 29.89 29.26 -30.18
C THR A 592 28.38 29.35 -30.48
N GLY A 593 27.80 30.55 -30.38
CA GLY A 593 26.37 30.80 -30.51
C GLY A 593 25.61 30.51 -29.20
N VAL A 594 24.52 31.26 -28.98
CA VAL A 594 23.55 31.00 -27.90
C VAL A 594 22.25 30.43 -28.46
N LEU A 595 21.50 29.69 -27.63
CA LEU A 595 20.24 29.07 -28.08
C LEU A 595 19.20 30.10 -28.58
N ASP A 596 19.22 31.32 -28.06
CA ASP A 596 18.36 32.43 -28.51
C ASP A 596 18.63 32.84 -29.98
N GLU A 597 19.78 32.50 -30.57
CA GLU A 597 20.06 32.76 -31.99
C GLU A 597 19.28 31.82 -32.92
N LEU A 598 18.79 30.67 -32.42
CA LEU A 598 18.03 29.67 -33.18
C LEU A 598 16.54 30.04 -33.31
N GLY A 599 16.20 31.32 -33.10
CA GLY A 599 14.85 31.84 -32.85
C GLY A 599 13.70 31.15 -33.59
N TRP A 600 12.57 31.04 -32.91
CA TRP A 600 11.36 30.40 -33.44
C TRP A 600 10.24 31.45 -33.42
N PRO A 601 10.08 32.26 -34.49
CA PRO A 601 9.27 33.48 -34.45
C PRO A 601 7.86 33.27 -33.89
N ALA A 602 7.17 32.22 -34.36
CA ALA A 602 5.83 31.89 -33.89
C ALA A 602 5.77 31.51 -32.40
N LEU A 603 6.81 30.83 -31.87
CA LEU A 603 6.93 30.50 -30.46
C LEU A 603 7.22 31.77 -29.64
N ASP A 604 8.17 32.58 -30.08
CA ASP A 604 8.64 33.78 -29.37
C ASP A 604 7.54 34.83 -29.26
N GLU A 605 6.84 35.12 -30.36
CA GLU A 605 5.71 36.05 -30.40
C GLU A 605 4.55 35.57 -29.51
N THR A 606 4.18 34.29 -29.63
CA THR A 606 3.08 33.72 -28.84
C THR A 606 3.42 33.64 -27.35
N TYR A 607 4.68 33.33 -27.01
CA TYR A 607 5.13 33.32 -25.63
C TYR A 607 5.09 34.73 -25.02
N ALA A 608 5.56 35.75 -25.75
CA ALA A 608 5.48 37.13 -25.30
C ALA A 608 4.03 37.59 -25.08
N GLU A 609 3.12 37.22 -25.99
CA GLU A 609 1.68 37.46 -25.87
C GLU A 609 1.10 36.85 -24.58
N LEU A 610 1.29 35.55 -24.36
CA LEU A 610 0.76 34.82 -23.19
C LEU A 610 1.42 35.28 -21.87
N ALA A 611 2.70 35.63 -21.90
CA ALA A 611 3.42 36.11 -20.73
C ALA A 611 2.92 37.49 -20.28
N ALA A 612 2.60 38.38 -21.23
CA ALA A 612 2.01 39.69 -20.94
C ALA A 612 0.63 39.56 -20.28
N GLU A 613 -0.20 38.63 -20.77
CA GLU A 613 -1.51 38.33 -20.18
C GLU A 613 -1.39 37.76 -18.76
N ALA A 614 -0.53 36.76 -18.55
CA ALA A 614 -0.30 36.18 -17.23
C ALA A 614 0.20 37.23 -16.23
N ALA A 615 1.09 38.13 -16.68
CA ALA A 615 1.57 39.24 -15.85
C ALA A 615 0.47 40.29 -15.55
N ALA A 616 -0.48 40.52 -16.46
CA ALA A 616 -1.62 41.41 -16.22
C ALA A 616 -2.60 40.79 -15.20
N ALA A 617 -2.92 39.51 -15.32
CA ALA A 617 -3.78 38.77 -14.39
C ALA A 617 -3.17 38.73 -12.97
N ALA A 618 -1.88 38.44 -12.86
CA ALA A 618 -1.15 38.40 -11.59
C ALA A 618 -1.19 39.75 -10.82
N ARG A 619 -1.21 40.89 -11.51
CA ARG A 619 -1.32 42.21 -10.87
C ARG A 619 -2.70 42.49 -10.29
N GLN A 620 -3.75 41.92 -10.89
CA GLN A 620 -5.14 42.10 -10.43
C GLN A 620 -5.49 41.18 -9.26
N GLN A 621 -4.85 40.02 -9.16
CA GLN A 621 -5.07 39.05 -8.09
C GLN A 621 -3.82 38.93 -7.21
N ARG A 622 -3.83 39.63 -6.07
CA ARG A 622 -2.72 39.81 -5.11
C ARG A 622 -2.00 38.55 -4.59
N ASN A 623 -2.39 37.34 -5.01
CA ASN A 623 -1.82 36.06 -4.58
C ASN A 623 -1.51 35.07 -5.73
N ARG A 624 -1.55 35.47 -7.02
CA ARG A 624 -1.34 34.53 -8.14
C ARG A 624 -0.01 34.77 -8.86
N ARG A 625 0.90 33.79 -8.81
CA ARG A 625 2.03 33.69 -9.76
C ARG A 625 1.62 32.75 -10.88
N GLU A 626 1.01 33.30 -11.92
CA GLU A 626 0.77 32.57 -13.17
C GLU A 626 1.98 32.72 -14.09
N SER A 627 2.46 31.61 -14.64
CA SER A 627 3.54 31.58 -15.64
C SER A 627 3.07 30.77 -16.84
N VAL A 628 3.56 31.11 -18.02
CA VAL A 628 3.27 30.36 -19.25
C VAL A 628 3.83 28.94 -19.12
N GLY A 629 2.94 27.95 -19.18
CA GLY A 629 3.29 26.54 -19.23
C GLY A 629 3.76 26.14 -20.63
N VAL A 630 4.66 25.16 -20.69
CA VAL A 630 5.19 24.59 -21.93
C VAL A 630 5.04 23.07 -21.88
N THR A 631 4.44 22.48 -22.92
CA THR A 631 4.29 21.02 -23.07
C THR A 631 4.78 20.57 -24.44
N GLY A 632 5.55 19.47 -24.52
CA GLY A 632 6.06 18.92 -25.76
C GLY A 632 4.99 18.18 -26.59
N ALA A 633 4.94 18.42 -27.90
CA ALA A 633 4.03 17.75 -28.83
C ALA A 633 4.65 17.59 -30.23
N TRP A 634 5.84 16.98 -30.30
CA TRP A 634 6.69 16.88 -31.51
C TRP A 634 5.91 16.72 -32.84
N PRO A 635 6.21 17.50 -33.89
CA PRO A 635 7.23 18.55 -33.97
C PRO A 635 6.79 19.89 -33.35
N ALA A 636 5.62 19.94 -32.71
CA ALA A 636 5.06 21.14 -32.11
C ALA A 636 5.40 21.30 -30.61
N LEU A 637 5.20 22.51 -30.09
CA LEU A 637 5.12 22.83 -28.67
C LEU A 637 3.74 23.39 -28.34
N ILE A 638 3.26 23.12 -27.14
CA ILE A 638 2.01 23.68 -26.62
C ILE A 638 2.37 24.69 -25.54
N LEU A 639 2.06 25.96 -25.76
CA LEU A 639 2.09 27.00 -24.74
C LEU A 639 0.72 27.13 -24.09
N ASN A 640 0.67 27.33 -22.78
CA ASN A 640 -0.62 27.51 -22.10
C ASN A 640 -0.58 28.44 -20.89
N THR A 641 -1.71 29.08 -20.62
CA THR A 641 -2.08 29.69 -19.35
C THR A 641 -3.20 28.86 -18.71
N LEU A 642 -3.88 29.37 -17.69
CA LEU A 642 -5.14 28.78 -17.21
C LEU A 642 -6.31 29.05 -18.16
N GLU A 643 -6.18 30.03 -19.05
CA GLU A 643 -7.27 30.49 -19.92
C GLU A 643 -7.09 30.09 -21.38
N ARG A 644 -5.86 29.95 -21.87
CA ARG A 644 -5.57 29.70 -23.29
C ARG A 644 -4.52 28.61 -23.46
N ALA A 645 -4.61 27.87 -24.55
CA ALA A 645 -3.57 26.97 -25.03
C ALA A 645 -3.33 27.21 -26.52
N VAL A 646 -2.07 27.27 -26.92
CA VAL A 646 -1.64 27.54 -28.29
C VAL A 646 -0.64 26.47 -28.71
N VAL A 647 -0.91 25.78 -29.81
CA VAL A 647 -0.04 24.76 -30.40
C VAL A 647 0.77 25.42 -31.51
N ILE A 648 2.10 25.37 -31.40
CA ILE A 648 3.05 26.01 -32.31
C ILE A 648 3.84 24.93 -33.01
N GLY A 649 3.66 24.82 -34.32
CA GLY A 649 4.42 23.94 -35.20
C GLY A 649 5.64 24.63 -35.80
N PRO A 650 6.45 23.90 -36.58
CA PRO A 650 7.71 24.40 -37.13
C PRO A 650 7.55 25.69 -37.95
N GLU A 651 6.49 25.78 -38.75
CA GLU A 651 6.26 26.90 -39.68
C GLU A 651 5.30 27.97 -39.14
N GLY A 652 4.69 27.76 -37.97
CA GLY A 652 3.68 28.68 -37.44
C GLY A 652 2.75 28.10 -36.39
N VAL A 653 1.73 28.86 -36.02
CA VAL A 653 0.69 28.43 -35.07
C VAL A 653 -0.26 27.44 -35.74
N LEU A 654 -0.40 26.25 -35.16
CA LEU A 654 -1.29 25.19 -35.63
C LEU A 654 -2.70 25.27 -35.01
N LEU A 655 -2.81 25.71 -33.76
CA LEU A 655 -4.10 25.79 -33.05
C LEU A 655 -4.06 26.88 -31.98
N ARG A 656 -5.11 27.69 -31.87
CA ARG A 656 -5.39 28.56 -30.72
C ARG A 656 -6.69 28.10 -30.07
N HIS A 657 -6.66 27.83 -28.77
CA HIS A 657 -7.80 27.31 -28.04
C HIS A 657 -7.99 28.03 -26.70
N THR A 658 -9.23 28.44 -26.40
CA THR A 658 -9.60 28.99 -25.09
C THR A 658 -10.05 27.85 -24.18
N LEU A 659 -9.36 27.68 -23.06
CA LEU A 659 -9.63 26.62 -22.10
C LEU A 659 -10.99 26.83 -21.40
N ARG A 660 -11.73 25.74 -21.21
CA ARG A 660 -13.00 25.67 -20.45
C ARG A 660 -12.79 24.94 -19.14
N LEU A 661 -11.89 25.45 -18.30
CA LEU A 661 -11.63 24.88 -16.98
C LEU A 661 -12.67 25.37 -15.95
N PRO A 662 -13.15 24.50 -15.05
CA PRO A 662 -13.97 24.92 -13.92
C PRO A 662 -13.25 25.92 -13.00
N GLY A 663 -13.98 26.86 -12.41
CA GLY A 663 -13.40 27.82 -11.44
C GLY A 663 -12.89 27.20 -10.13
N THR A 664 -13.15 25.90 -9.91
CA THR A 664 -12.69 25.09 -8.78
C THR A 664 -11.33 24.43 -9.04
N VAL A 665 -10.78 24.53 -10.25
CA VAL A 665 -9.46 23.99 -10.58
C VAL A 665 -8.40 24.85 -9.89
N ASP A 666 -7.85 24.30 -8.81
CA ASP A 666 -6.74 24.89 -8.07
C ASP A 666 -5.49 24.97 -8.96
N HIS A 667 -4.80 26.11 -8.98
CA HIS A 667 -3.59 26.32 -9.78
C HIS A 667 -2.40 25.46 -9.31
N TRP A 668 -2.48 24.87 -8.11
CA TRP A 668 -1.54 23.84 -7.66
C TRP A 668 -1.76 22.49 -8.35
N ARG A 669 -2.94 22.26 -8.95
CA ARG A 669 -3.27 21.03 -9.71
C ARG A 669 -2.78 21.15 -11.15
N THR A 670 -2.17 20.07 -11.64
CA THR A 670 -1.60 20.00 -12.99
C THR A 670 -2.70 19.95 -14.06
N ILE A 671 -2.62 20.85 -15.04
CA ILE A 671 -3.31 20.70 -16.33
C ILE A 671 -2.39 19.92 -17.26
N ALA A 672 -2.91 18.86 -17.89
CA ALA A 672 -2.20 18.15 -18.94
C ALA A 672 -2.84 18.40 -20.30
N LEU A 673 -2.00 18.64 -21.29
CA LEU A 673 -2.37 18.94 -22.66
C LEU A 673 -1.76 17.89 -23.60
N ARG A 674 -2.55 17.37 -24.56
CA ARG A 674 -2.08 16.46 -25.61
C ARG A 674 -2.63 16.93 -26.94
N TYR A 675 -1.75 17.14 -27.92
CA TYR A 675 -2.15 17.51 -29.28
C TYR A 675 -2.02 16.29 -30.19
N VAL A 676 -3.14 15.84 -30.79
CA VAL A 676 -3.28 14.60 -31.55
C VAL A 676 -4.20 14.88 -32.74
N ASP A 677 -3.80 14.51 -33.96
CA ASP A 677 -4.65 14.59 -35.16
C ASP A 677 -5.33 15.95 -35.40
N GLY A 678 -4.63 17.05 -35.07
CA GLY A 678 -5.17 18.40 -35.20
C GLY A 678 -6.01 18.89 -34.02
N GLU A 679 -6.29 18.04 -33.03
CA GLU A 679 -7.11 18.36 -31.86
C GLU A 679 -6.29 18.40 -30.56
N LEU A 680 -6.74 19.22 -29.61
CA LEU A 680 -6.15 19.34 -28.28
C LEU A 680 -7.05 18.65 -27.24
N LEU A 681 -6.52 17.63 -26.58
CA LEU A 681 -7.09 17.04 -25.38
C LEU A 681 -6.62 17.83 -24.16
N VAL A 682 -7.58 18.37 -23.41
CA VAL A 682 -7.36 19.12 -22.16
C VAL A 682 -7.76 18.25 -20.98
N ILE A 683 -6.90 18.12 -19.98
CA ILE A 683 -7.08 17.21 -18.85
C ILE A 683 -6.77 17.92 -17.53
N TRP A 684 -7.61 17.72 -16.51
CA TRP A 684 -7.42 18.24 -15.15
C TRP A 684 -7.98 17.30 -14.08
N TRP A 685 -7.67 17.60 -12.81
CA TRP A 685 -8.21 16.88 -11.65
C TRP A 685 -9.37 17.63 -10.98
N GLU A 686 -10.49 16.93 -10.80
CA GLU A 686 -11.70 17.42 -10.12
C GLU A 686 -12.30 16.30 -9.26
N ASP A 687 -12.60 16.60 -7.99
CA ASP A 687 -13.19 15.65 -7.02
C ASP A 687 -12.53 14.27 -6.98
N GLY A 688 -11.20 14.26 -7.07
CA GLY A 688 -10.41 13.02 -7.03
C GLY A 688 -10.52 12.16 -8.29
N LYS A 689 -11.05 12.70 -9.40
CA LYS A 689 -11.13 12.07 -10.72
C LYS A 689 -10.42 12.91 -11.77
N GLN A 690 -9.87 12.25 -12.79
CA GLN A 690 -9.33 12.91 -13.97
C GLN A 690 -10.47 13.23 -14.94
N ARG A 691 -10.61 14.50 -15.31
CA ARG A 691 -11.61 15.00 -16.27
C ARG A 691 -10.89 15.53 -17.50
N GLY A 692 -11.57 15.47 -18.64
CA GLY A 692 -11.02 16.03 -19.86
C GLY A 692 -12.08 16.29 -20.92
N TYR A 693 -11.70 17.06 -21.94
CA TYR A 693 -12.48 17.28 -23.15
C TYR A 693 -11.54 17.45 -24.36
N TRP A 694 -12.08 17.18 -25.55
CA TRP A 694 -11.40 17.45 -26.83
C TRP A 694 -11.78 18.83 -27.38
N SER A 695 -10.82 19.56 -27.95
CA SER A 695 -11.00 20.95 -28.37
C SER A 695 -12.10 21.18 -29.40
N HIS A 696 -12.49 20.18 -30.20
CA HIS A 696 -13.62 20.32 -31.15
C HIS A 696 -15.00 20.32 -30.46
N ARG A 697 -15.07 19.76 -29.24
CA ARG A 697 -16.29 19.59 -28.44
C ARG A 697 -15.97 19.94 -26.98
N PRO A 698 -15.64 21.21 -26.69
CA PRO A 698 -15.21 21.62 -25.35
C PRO A 698 -16.33 21.56 -24.30
N ALA A 699 -17.58 21.39 -24.71
CA ALA A 699 -18.72 21.16 -23.82
C ALA A 699 -18.88 19.70 -23.38
N GLU A 700 -18.27 18.74 -24.10
CA GLU A 700 -18.38 17.31 -23.79
C GLU A 700 -17.27 16.87 -22.83
N VAL A 701 -17.46 17.16 -21.54
CA VAL A 701 -16.52 16.75 -20.48
C VAL A 701 -16.75 15.30 -20.09
N PHE A 702 -15.69 14.49 -20.15
CA PHE A 702 -15.71 13.07 -19.76
C PHE A 702 -14.72 12.78 -18.63
N THR A 703 -14.92 11.64 -17.95
CA THR A 703 -13.91 11.09 -17.03
C THR A 703 -12.86 10.35 -17.84
N VAL A 704 -11.60 10.76 -17.70
CA VAL A 704 -10.49 10.18 -18.45
C VAL A 704 -10.05 8.87 -17.80
N GLY A 705 -10.15 7.77 -18.54
CA GLY A 705 -9.68 6.45 -18.14
C GLY A 705 -8.20 6.22 -18.41
N GLY A 706 -7.70 5.04 -18.08
CA GLY A 706 -6.33 4.62 -18.40
C GLY A 706 -5.28 5.23 -17.45
N GLU A 707 -4.14 5.62 -18.02
CA GLU A 707 -3.03 6.16 -17.24
C GLU A 707 -3.42 7.46 -16.51
N GLN A 708 -3.06 7.54 -15.22
CA GLN A 708 -3.37 8.68 -14.37
C GLN A 708 -2.24 9.69 -14.42
N ILE A 709 -2.56 10.95 -14.74
CA ILE A 709 -1.58 12.03 -14.70
C ILE A 709 -1.27 12.42 -13.24
N PRO A 710 -0.06 12.87 -12.91
CA PRO A 710 0.27 13.38 -11.59
C PRO A 710 -0.72 14.46 -11.13
N ARG A 711 -1.17 14.38 -9.88
CA ARG A 711 -2.09 15.37 -9.27
C ARG A 711 -1.43 16.73 -9.01
N TRP A 712 -0.11 16.71 -8.81
CA TRP A 712 0.71 17.84 -8.42
C TRP A 712 1.94 17.89 -9.32
N GLY A 713 2.27 19.06 -9.85
CA GLY A 713 3.36 19.25 -10.81
C GLY A 713 3.11 20.44 -11.73
N GLY A 714 4.18 21.02 -12.28
CA GLY A 714 4.09 22.11 -13.26
C GLY A 714 4.06 21.59 -14.69
N SER A 715 3.55 22.41 -15.61
CA SER A 715 3.76 22.22 -17.05
C SER A 715 5.24 22.51 -17.37
N GLY A 716 5.95 21.53 -17.91
CA GLY A 716 7.33 21.67 -18.33
C GLY A 716 7.61 20.78 -19.54
N PRO A 717 8.64 21.11 -20.36
CA PRO A 717 9.06 20.24 -21.44
C PRO A 717 9.50 18.90 -20.84
N SER A 718 8.70 17.86 -21.06
CA SER A 718 9.05 16.49 -20.69
C SER A 718 9.92 15.88 -21.78
N ASP A 719 10.92 15.08 -21.38
CA ASP A 719 11.69 14.23 -22.29
C ASP A 719 10.83 13.09 -22.88
N GLU A 720 9.62 12.87 -22.33
CA GLU A 720 8.63 11.91 -22.86
C GLU A 720 7.91 12.49 -24.07
N ILE A 721 8.62 12.53 -25.20
CA ILE A 721 8.08 12.94 -26.49
C ILE A 721 7.18 11.83 -27.05
N CYS A 722 5.96 12.19 -27.46
CA CYS A 722 5.11 11.34 -28.29
C CYS A 722 5.35 11.67 -29.78
N LEU A 723 5.23 10.72 -30.70
CA LEU A 723 5.48 10.95 -32.14
C LEU A 723 4.19 10.86 -32.97
N PRO A 724 3.98 11.71 -34.00
CA PRO A 724 2.89 11.53 -34.94
C PRO A 724 3.08 10.25 -35.76
N LEU A 725 1.99 9.54 -36.04
CA LEU A 725 2.00 8.35 -36.88
C LEU A 725 1.50 8.70 -38.30
N PRO A 726 2.07 8.09 -39.37
CA PRO A 726 1.64 8.36 -40.75
C PRO A 726 0.15 8.11 -41.03
N GLY A 727 -0.47 7.18 -40.30
CA GLY A 727 -1.90 6.83 -40.42
C GLY A 727 -2.83 7.60 -39.49
N GLY A 728 -2.34 8.66 -38.83
CA GLY A 728 -3.05 9.33 -37.74
C GLY A 728 -2.79 8.67 -36.39
N GLY A 729 -3.06 9.41 -35.33
CA GLY A 729 -2.72 9.11 -33.96
C GLY A 729 -1.29 9.46 -33.59
N ARG A 730 -0.97 9.22 -32.31
CA ARG A 730 0.36 9.46 -31.76
C ARG A 730 0.90 8.27 -30.99
N ALA A 731 2.14 7.94 -31.29
CA ALA A 731 2.95 6.96 -30.58
C ALA A 731 3.31 7.50 -29.19
N THR A 732 2.77 6.90 -28.13
CA THR A 732 3.06 7.26 -26.72
C THR A 732 4.02 6.31 -26.04
N GLY A 733 4.45 5.24 -26.74
CA GLY A 733 5.16 4.10 -26.18
C GLY A 733 4.24 3.08 -25.47
N GLY A 734 2.96 3.38 -25.37
CA GLY A 734 1.88 2.39 -25.25
C GLY A 734 1.18 2.21 -26.60
N LYS A 735 -0.13 1.96 -26.54
CA LYS A 735 -1.01 2.00 -27.73
C LYS A 735 -1.08 3.43 -28.26
N ALA A 736 -1.23 3.61 -29.57
CA ALA A 736 -1.45 4.91 -30.17
C ALA A 736 -2.66 5.63 -29.55
N LEU A 737 -2.50 6.93 -29.29
CA LEU A 737 -3.57 7.83 -28.88
C LEU A 737 -4.17 8.51 -30.11
N HIS A 738 -5.49 8.49 -30.26
CA HIS A 738 -6.22 9.14 -31.35
C HIS A 738 -7.15 10.24 -30.84
N ALA A 739 -7.53 11.17 -31.73
CA ALA A 739 -8.57 12.15 -31.41
C ALA A 739 -9.88 11.45 -31.04
N GLY A 740 -10.55 11.94 -29.98
CA GLY A 740 -11.79 11.37 -29.46
C GLY A 740 -11.60 10.25 -28.42
N ASP A 741 -10.38 9.74 -28.22
CA ASP A 741 -10.13 8.76 -27.17
C ASP A 741 -10.44 9.34 -25.77
N THR A 742 -11.06 8.52 -24.92
CA THR A 742 -11.42 8.90 -23.54
C THR A 742 -10.56 8.20 -22.49
N SER A 743 -9.62 7.36 -22.92
CA SER A 743 -8.70 6.61 -22.04
C SER A 743 -7.26 6.83 -22.49
N LEU A 744 -6.39 7.27 -21.59
CA LEU A 744 -4.99 7.50 -21.91
C LEU A 744 -4.21 6.18 -21.98
N PRO A 745 -3.43 5.94 -23.04
CA PRO A 745 -2.46 4.85 -23.06
C PRO A 745 -1.28 5.18 -22.13
N PRO A 746 -0.52 4.17 -21.68
CA PRO A 746 0.74 4.40 -20.99
C PRO A 746 1.69 5.29 -21.81
N GLN A 747 2.35 6.22 -21.14
CA GLN A 747 3.31 7.16 -21.70
C GLN A 747 4.73 6.74 -21.33
N ARG A 748 5.57 6.64 -22.35
CA ARG A 748 6.98 6.26 -22.30
C ARG A 748 7.69 7.13 -23.35
N ALA A 749 8.95 7.49 -23.11
CA ALA A 749 9.75 8.15 -24.14
C ALA A 749 9.85 7.25 -25.38
N VAL A 750 9.66 7.85 -26.56
CA VAL A 750 9.68 7.19 -27.87
C VAL A 750 10.73 7.84 -28.76
N ILE A 751 11.43 7.02 -29.54
CA ILE A 751 12.28 7.44 -30.66
C ILE A 751 11.90 6.69 -31.93
N SER A 752 12.21 7.27 -33.08
CA SER A 752 11.97 6.63 -34.39
C SER A 752 12.98 7.15 -35.41
N ASP A 753 13.39 6.25 -36.32
CA ASP A 753 14.22 6.58 -37.48
C ASP A 753 13.40 6.74 -38.76
N GLY A 754 12.07 6.88 -38.64
CA GLY A 754 11.13 6.95 -39.76
C GLY A 754 10.70 5.59 -40.31
N THR A 755 11.37 4.50 -39.94
CA THR A 755 11.01 3.13 -40.37
C THR A 755 10.55 2.25 -39.20
N GLY A 756 11.21 2.37 -38.06
CA GLY A 756 10.88 1.66 -36.82
C GLY A 756 10.55 2.60 -35.67
N TYR A 757 10.00 2.05 -34.60
CA TYR A 757 9.73 2.75 -33.36
C TYR A 757 10.38 2.02 -32.19
N TRP A 758 10.97 2.79 -31.27
CA TRP A 758 11.53 2.27 -30.03
C TRP A 758 10.97 3.04 -28.85
N ARG A 759 10.68 2.32 -27.78
CA ARG A 759 10.24 2.90 -26.50
C ARG A 759 11.25 2.61 -25.43
N VAL A 760 11.22 3.42 -24.39
CA VAL A 760 12.05 3.17 -23.23
C VAL A 760 11.56 1.94 -22.45
N GLY A 761 12.51 1.06 -22.14
CA GLY A 761 12.34 -0.15 -21.35
C GLY A 761 13.53 -0.38 -20.43
N HIS A 762 13.46 -1.46 -19.64
CA HIS A 762 14.53 -1.83 -18.71
C HIS A 762 14.91 -3.29 -18.94
N GLN A 763 16.21 -3.57 -18.87
CA GLN A 763 16.75 -4.92 -18.75
C GLN A 763 17.62 -4.96 -17.50
N GLY A 764 17.15 -5.68 -16.46
CA GLY A 764 17.71 -5.54 -15.12
C GLY A 764 17.62 -4.08 -14.65
N THR A 765 18.78 -3.48 -14.37
CA THR A 765 18.91 -2.08 -13.91
C THR A 765 19.26 -1.09 -15.01
N GLN A 766 19.41 -1.55 -16.26
CA GLN A 766 19.84 -0.71 -17.38
C GLN A 766 18.66 -0.20 -18.20
N TRP A 767 18.74 1.08 -18.58
CA TRP A 767 17.83 1.70 -19.55
C TRP A 767 18.19 1.20 -20.95
N VAL A 768 17.19 0.66 -21.64
CA VAL A 768 17.34 0.15 -23.00
C VAL A 768 16.23 0.66 -23.90
N TRP A 769 16.54 0.77 -25.18
CA TRP A 769 15.55 1.00 -26.23
C TRP A 769 14.99 -0.35 -26.68
N LEU A 770 13.67 -0.50 -26.58
CA LEU A 770 12.95 -1.69 -27.03
C LEU A 770 12.20 -1.37 -28.31
N GLU A 771 12.38 -2.20 -29.34
CA GLU A 771 11.51 -2.16 -30.54
C GLU A 771 10.05 -2.24 -30.07
N TYR A 772 9.14 -1.45 -30.63
CA TYR A 772 7.71 -1.59 -30.31
C TYR A 772 6.81 -1.25 -31.48
N ASP A 773 5.60 -1.82 -31.43
CA ASP A 773 4.52 -1.54 -32.37
C ASP A 773 3.53 -0.54 -31.75
N PRO A 774 3.37 0.68 -32.30
CA PRO A 774 2.39 1.65 -31.83
C PRO A 774 0.93 1.19 -31.98
N ALA A 775 0.61 0.32 -32.94
CA ALA A 775 -0.77 -0.12 -33.18
C ALA A 775 -1.25 -1.06 -32.06
N GLY A 776 -0.46 -2.06 -31.71
CA GLY A 776 -0.73 -3.00 -30.61
C GLY A 776 -0.27 -2.52 -29.23
N GLY A 777 0.67 -1.57 -29.15
CA GLY A 777 1.32 -1.14 -27.91
C GLY A 777 2.29 -2.18 -27.31
N THR A 778 2.59 -3.25 -28.05
CA THR A 778 3.49 -4.33 -27.65
C THR A 778 4.94 -4.01 -27.97
N HIS A 779 5.87 -4.42 -27.11
CA HIS A 779 7.30 -4.28 -27.34
C HIS A 779 7.99 -5.62 -27.63
N GLY A 780 9.07 -5.56 -28.40
CA GLY A 780 9.94 -6.67 -28.74
C GLY A 780 11.28 -6.59 -28.01
N ARG A 781 12.34 -6.96 -28.73
CA ARG A 781 13.72 -7.05 -28.22
C ARG A 781 14.34 -5.68 -27.98
N ALA A 782 15.38 -5.65 -27.16
CA ALA A 782 16.26 -4.48 -27.05
C ALA A 782 17.10 -4.33 -28.32
N SER A 783 17.06 -3.15 -28.93
CA SER A 783 17.91 -2.80 -30.07
C SER A 783 18.06 -1.27 -30.17
N LEU A 784 19.04 -0.82 -30.96
CA LEU A 784 19.26 0.60 -31.24
C LEU A 784 18.90 0.90 -32.70
N PRO A 785 18.29 2.06 -33.01
CA PRO A 785 18.21 2.57 -34.39
C PRO A 785 19.61 2.69 -35.01
N ALA A 786 19.69 2.63 -36.35
CA ALA A 786 20.98 2.67 -37.06
C ALA A 786 21.81 3.92 -36.71
N PHE A 787 21.16 5.08 -36.60
CA PHE A 787 21.78 6.35 -36.20
C PHE A 787 22.46 6.26 -34.81
N LEU A 788 21.77 5.71 -33.80
CA LEU A 788 22.38 5.54 -32.47
C LEU A 788 23.46 4.46 -32.46
N ARG A 789 23.29 3.40 -33.25
CA ARG A 789 24.28 2.33 -33.38
C ARG A 789 25.62 2.85 -33.92
N ALA A 790 25.60 3.82 -34.83
CA ALA A 790 26.80 4.49 -35.34
C ALA A 790 27.59 5.26 -34.25
N GLY A 791 26.93 5.61 -33.14
CA GLY A 791 27.55 6.26 -31.98
C GLY A 791 28.32 5.31 -31.06
N VAL A 792 28.14 4.00 -31.20
CA VAL A 792 28.80 2.97 -30.39
C VAL A 792 30.29 2.91 -30.73
N ARG A 793 31.15 2.90 -29.71
CA ARG A 793 32.60 2.76 -29.85
C ARG A 793 33.19 1.94 -28.71
N ASP A 794 34.24 1.19 -29.00
CA ASP A 794 34.99 0.46 -27.97
C ASP A 794 35.53 1.42 -26.90
N GLY A 795 35.41 1.03 -25.63
CA GLY A 795 35.82 1.85 -24.48
C GLY A 795 34.88 3.03 -24.15
N ALA A 796 33.74 3.16 -24.82
CA ALA A 796 32.73 4.19 -24.53
C ALA A 796 31.32 3.60 -24.45
N ARG A 797 30.53 4.10 -23.50
CA ARG A 797 29.12 3.69 -23.33
C ARG A 797 28.19 4.80 -23.81
N LEU A 798 27.18 4.44 -24.61
CA LEU A 798 26.07 5.33 -24.92
C LEU A 798 25.18 5.55 -23.68
N LEU A 799 24.84 6.79 -23.41
CA LEU A 799 23.88 7.17 -22.37
C LEU A 799 22.50 7.22 -23.01
N ALA A 800 21.80 6.09 -22.98
CA ALA A 800 20.52 5.89 -23.68
C ALA A 800 19.49 6.97 -23.32
N GLU A 801 19.47 7.40 -22.05
CA GLU A 801 18.64 8.46 -21.49
C GLU A 801 18.90 9.86 -22.08
N HIS A 802 20.04 10.06 -22.75
CA HIS A 802 20.39 11.32 -23.39
C HIS A 802 20.45 11.23 -24.92
N CYS A 803 20.24 10.03 -25.46
CA CYS A 803 20.20 9.76 -26.89
C CYS A 803 18.77 9.91 -27.42
N GLN A 804 18.62 10.51 -28.59
CA GLN A 804 17.32 10.74 -29.21
C GLN A 804 17.44 10.71 -30.72
N VAL A 805 16.46 10.10 -31.38
CA VAL A 805 16.30 10.11 -32.84
C VAL A 805 14.83 10.33 -33.15
N LEU A 806 14.56 11.31 -33.98
CA LEU A 806 13.22 11.71 -34.35
C LEU A 806 13.13 11.72 -35.88
N PRO A 807 11.99 11.30 -36.45
CA PRO A 807 11.78 11.40 -37.89
C PRO A 807 11.72 12.88 -38.27
N LEU A 808 12.32 13.22 -39.41
CA LEU A 808 12.19 14.56 -39.99
C LEU A 808 10.71 14.82 -40.29
N GLN A 809 10.25 16.03 -39.96
CA GLN A 809 8.88 16.48 -40.23
C GLN A 809 8.93 17.69 -41.16
N PRO A 810 7.89 17.93 -41.97
CA PRO A 810 7.81 19.13 -42.80
C PRO A 810 8.05 20.41 -41.99
N GLY A 811 8.85 21.33 -42.55
CA GLY A 811 9.24 22.59 -41.91
C GLY A 811 10.47 22.50 -41.01
N LEU A 812 11.12 21.33 -40.91
CA LEU A 812 12.37 21.12 -40.15
C LEU A 812 13.60 20.90 -41.05
N GLU A 813 13.48 21.09 -42.36
CA GLU A 813 14.55 20.83 -43.34
C GLU A 813 15.78 21.70 -43.08
N ALA A 814 15.58 22.90 -42.55
CA ALA A 814 16.64 23.84 -42.18
C ALA A 814 17.05 23.72 -40.69
N THR A 815 16.81 22.57 -40.05
CA THR A 815 17.10 22.38 -38.63
C THR A 815 18.58 22.66 -38.29
N PRO A 816 18.87 23.42 -37.22
CA PRO A 816 20.24 23.73 -36.81
C PRO A 816 21.01 22.51 -36.31
N PHE A 817 20.32 21.39 -36.03
CA PHE A 817 20.96 20.12 -35.66
C PHE A 817 21.57 19.38 -36.86
N GLY A 818 21.29 19.83 -38.09
CA GLY A 818 21.59 19.08 -39.30
C GLY A 818 20.68 17.87 -39.46
N THR A 819 20.49 17.46 -40.71
CA THR A 819 19.69 16.27 -41.05
C THR A 819 20.27 15.61 -42.30
N ASP A 820 20.11 14.30 -42.41
CA ASP A 820 20.39 13.53 -43.63
C ASP A 820 19.19 13.54 -44.61
N GLY A 821 18.14 14.29 -44.28
CA GLY A 821 16.88 14.34 -45.03
C GLY A 821 15.83 13.35 -44.54
N THR A 822 16.14 12.51 -43.54
CA THR A 822 15.22 11.48 -43.03
C THR A 822 15.00 11.58 -41.52
N VAL A 823 16.05 11.89 -40.76
CA VAL A 823 16.01 11.97 -39.29
C VAL A 823 16.77 13.18 -38.79
N LEU A 824 16.48 13.54 -37.54
CA LEU A 824 17.31 14.41 -36.72
C LEU A 824 17.50 13.77 -35.35
N GLY A 825 18.61 14.08 -34.68
CA GLY A 825 18.86 13.46 -33.40
C GLY A 825 20.22 13.78 -32.81
N ARG A 826 20.45 13.20 -31.64
CA ARG A 826 21.71 13.28 -30.92
C ARG A 826 22.00 11.94 -30.26
N TRP A 827 23.28 11.64 -30.07
CA TRP A 827 23.72 10.63 -29.14
C TRP A 827 24.75 11.23 -28.19
N VAL A 828 24.73 10.76 -26.95
CA VAL A 828 25.72 11.13 -25.94
C VAL A 828 26.43 9.85 -25.51
N ARG A 829 27.75 9.92 -25.44
CA ARG A 829 28.59 8.83 -24.95
C ARG A 829 29.46 9.30 -23.82
N ARG A 830 29.76 8.39 -22.90
CA ARG A 830 30.73 8.57 -21.82
C ARG A 830 31.88 7.61 -22.03
N THR A 831 33.11 8.13 -22.04
CA THR A 831 34.32 7.29 -22.00
C THR A 831 34.32 6.53 -20.68
N VAL A 832 34.50 5.22 -20.75
CA VAL A 832 34.62 4.39 -19.55
C VAL A 832 36.07 4.50 -19.10
N THR A 833 36.38 5.41 -18.18
CA THR A 833 37.63 5.35 -17.42
C THR A 833 37.50 4.19 -16.44
N GLU A 834 38.25 3.12 -16.65
CA GLU A 834 38.22 1.95 -15.77
C GLU A 834 38.54 2.33 -14.32
N THR A 835 37.62 2.00 -13.42
CA THR A 835 37.98 1.37 -12.15
C THR A 835 36.78 0.54 -11.68
N GLY A 836 36.94 -0.78 -11.74
CA GLY A 836 36.08 -1.73 -11.04
C GLY A 836 34.88 -2.27 -11.82
N THR A 837 35.14 -3.39 -12.49
CA THR A 837 34.22 -4.45 -12.92
C THR A 837 33.45 -4.33 -14.25
N ALA A 838 33.46 -5.49 -14.91
CA ALA A 838 33.23 -5.78 -16.31
C ALA A 838 31.76 -5.73 -16.76
N ALA A 839 31.62 -5.72 -18.09
CA ALA A 839 30.37 -5.85 -18.84
C ALA A 839 29.48 -7.00 -18.33
N PRO A 840 28.16 -6.92 -18.58
CA PRO A 840 27.65 -7.35 -19.89
C PRO A 840 27.12 -6.23 -20.76
#